data_AF-A0A3C0P2N1-F1
#
_entry.id   AF-A0A3C0P2N1-F1
#
_cell.length_a   1.000
_cell.length_b   1.000
_cell.length_c   1.000
_cell.angle_alpha   90.00
_cell.angle_beta   90.00
_cell.angle_gamma   90.00
#
_symmetry.space_group_name_H-M   'P 1'
#
loop_
_entity.id
_entity.type
_entity.pdbx_description
1 polymer ?
#
loop_
_entity_poly.entity_id
_entity_poly.type
_entity_poly.pdbx_seq_one_letter_code
_entity_poly.pdbx_strand_id
1 'polypeptide(L)'
;KKLLYCPSAIGDTYKIPDGTEEIVYGAFEGTSAGTIIFPESLKKIGNYAFFDAAGLVSLSLPEHLEYIGDCAFDGYKYSADDEEAPVLDNVYIGPDVSYIGGRAFSKLKIINFEVSDDNRAFSGVNGMIATKSGDMLLCCPGEAGGMIVVPDGVAALSKGVFSELDPTACFVLPDTLNRIPGMTFPYDFDDNGDRLYRTKIICSQGSAAETYAAKNEIPYETPENIEQMITDSAYTVRVIPGISGTARYHLYNDHAVFVQYRGGKSTVVLPETVDGLPVTEVGNGADPVFSEIMNRDYIIGAGVNREEYSPEALDEIYHTSSSWGIVFPDSVKTINDGALGGIYETMDVLELPAELETLADNAIGKDLNIREFRISEENKNYRTADGILYSSDMKKLIRFPSGIPYPSESAEVSKEGDTVSFTYSIPEGVEEIGRYAFSNFGASAYEQRYTLIMPPTLKSIGIRAFYGASLQSLRMNEGLETIDNEAFYQAHLAEDGLILPDSVEKIGDGAFKLVTRDNDDGSGSEYGFKEIHLPDSLEEIGEEAFDIFDEEGIKCAPLNVGRRLKHIAPKAFAGINTESIIVDDANDHYCSKDGMLLSKDEKTLVQVPCGMKGELHIPEGVTAIDRFAIYNCTNITDIYIPDSVISIDKNAVYYSYSLRDSISVRIHCSEDSHAAAYADLMGFDREE
;
A
#
# COMPACT_ATOMS: atom_id res chain seq x y z
N LYS A 1 6.63 -49.07 8.35
CA LYS A 1 6.08 -48.32 7.20
C LYS A 1 5.58 -46.92 7.58
N LYS A 2 5.77 -46.46 8.83
CA LYS A 2 5.42 -45.09 9.24
C LYS A 2 6.70 -44.31 9.51
N LEU A 3 6.73 -43.04 9.09
CA LEU A 3 7.76 -42.09 9.49
C LEU A 3 7.26 -41.34 10.70
N LEU A 4 7.96 -41.52 11.83
CA LEU A 4 7.55 -41.00 13.13
C LEU A 4 8.15 -39.63 13.46
N TYR A 5 9.36 -39.38 12.97
CA TYR A 5 10.11 -38.16 13.26
C TYR A 5 11.17 -37.94 12.19
N CYS A 6 11.29 -36.70 11.71
CA CYS A 6 12.35 -36.25 10.83
C CYS A 6 13.52 -35.67 11.65
N PRO A 7 14.80 -35.98 11.32
CA PRO A 7 15.94 -35.38 11.99
C PRO A 7 15.94 -33.84 11.88
N SER A 8 16.40 -33.15 12.94
CA SER A 8 16.46 -31.68 12.97
C SER A 8 17.58 -31.06 12.12
N ALA A 9 18.50 -31.87 11.59
CA ALA A 9 19.61 -31.43 10.75
C ALA A 9 19.48 -32.05 9.35
N ILE A 10 18.45 -31.61 8.63
CA ILE A 10 18.27 -31.94 7.21
C ILE A 10 18.68 -30.73 6.39
N GLY A 11 19.46 -30.95 5.33
CA GLY A 11 19.76 -29.89 4.36
C GLY A 11 18.52 -29.50 3.55
N ASP A 12 18.71 -28.66 2.55
CA ASP A 12 17.62 -28.09 1.73
C ASP A 12 16.74 -29.14 1.04
N THR A 13 17.18 -30.39 0.90
CA THR A 13 16.38 -31.48 0.32
C THR A 13 16.40 -32.71 1.22
N TYR A 14 15.20 -33.24 1.51
CA TYR A 14 15.04 -34.49 2.24
C TYR A 14 14.22 -35.52 1.45
N LYS A 15 14.84 -36.67 1.16
CA LYS A 15 14.14 -37.82 0.57
C LYS A 15 13.61 -38.74 1.66
N ILE A 16 12.29 -38.89 1.70
CA ILE A 16 11.63 -39.84 2.59
C ILE A 16 11.92 -41.28 2.12
N PRO A 17 12.24 -42.23 3.03
CA PRO A 17 12.57 -43.59 2.65
C PRO A 17 11.47 -44.30 1.85
N ASP A 18 11.87 -44.98 0.77
CA ASP A 18 10.98 -45.79 -0.07
C ASP A 18 10.25 -46.86 0.78
N GLY A 19 8.97 -47.08 0.51
CA GLY A 19 8.12 -48.01 1.28
C GLY A 19 7.48 -47.40 2.54
N THR A 20 7.69 -46.11 2.80
CA THR A 20 6.91 -45.35 3.78
C THR A 20 5.48 -45.15 3.26
N GLU A 21 4.48 -45.52 4.07
CA GLU A 21 3.05 -45.44 3.74
C GLU A 21 2.34 -44.33 4.53
N GLU A 22 2.91 -43.88 5.65
CA GLU A 22 2.30 -42.83 6.49
C GLU A 22 3.37 -41.93 7.11
N ILE A 23 3.14 -40.62 7.03
CA ILE A 23 3.80 -39.60 7.84
C ILE A 23 2.86 -39.26 8.99
N VAL A 24 3.30 -39.43 10.23
CA VAL A 24 2.42 -39.28 11.41
C VAL A 24 2.30 -37.81 11.85
N TYR A 25 1.55 -37.59 12.94
CA TYR A 25 1.40 -36.29 13.57
C TYR A 25 2.74 -35.62 13.86
N GLY A 26 2.92 -34.36 13.42
CA GLY A 26 4.08 -33.54 13.77
C GLY A 26 5.44 -34.05 13.28
N ALA A 27 5.48 -35.01 12.34
CA ALA A 27 6.72 -35.69 11.99
C ALA A 27 7.82 -34.78 11.39
N PHE A 28 7.41 -33.70 10.74
CA PHE A 28 8.24 -32.64 10.14
C PHE A 28 7.88 -31.25 10.71
N GLU A 29 7.34 -31.19 11.94
CA GLU A 29 7.03 -29.92 12.57
C GLU A 29 8.30 -29.06 12.73
N GLY A 30 8.24 -27.78 12.32
CA GLY A 30 9.35 -26.83 12.40
C GLY A 30 10.52 -27.16 11.46
N THR A 31 10.30 -27.93 10.40
CA THR A 31 11.38 -28.32 9.49
C THR A 31 11.89 -27.15 8.63
N SER A 32 13.21 -27.09 8.44
CA SER A 32 13.88 -26.10 7.58
C SER A 32 14.15 -26.61 6.15
N ALA A 33 13.69 -27.80 5.77
CA ALA A 33 13.95 -28.33 4.44
C ALA A 33 13.18 -27.57 3.34
N GLY A 34 13.91 -27.17 2.31
CA GLY A 34 13.41 -26.62 1.05
C GLY A 34 12.47 -27.54 0.29
N THR A 35 12.89 -28.79 0.10
CA THR A 35 12.24 -29.76 -0.79
C THR A 35 12.08 -31.09 -0.08
N ILE A 36 10.86 -31.62 -0.08
CA ILE A 36 10.54 -32.96 0.43
C ILE A 36 10.22 -33.87 -0.75
N ILE A 37 11.01 -34.94 -0.92
CA ILE A 37 10.75 -35.96 -1.93
C ILE A 37 9.96 -37.09 -1.26
N PHE A 38 8.66 -37.13 -1.53
CA PHE A 38 7.75 -38.17 -1.05
C PHE A 38 7.92 -39.47 -1.86
N PRO A 39 7.78 -40.65 -1.25
CA PRO A 39 7.82 -41.92 -1.97
C PRO A 39 6.44 -42.24 -2.56
N GLU A 40 6.43 -42.91 -3.72
CA GLU A 40 5.19 -43.38 -4.38
C GLU A 40 4.30 -44.27 -3.49
N SER A 41 4.87 -44.90 -2.46
CA SER A 41 4.12 -45.74 -1.52
C SER A 41 3.31 -44.96 -0.48
N LEU A 42 3.47 -43.64 -0.39
CA LEU A 42 2.86 -42.83 0.65
C LEU A 42 1.35 -42.68 0.42
N LYS A 43 0.57 -43.05 1.42
CA LYS A 43 -0.90 -43.00 1.40
C LYS A 43 -1.46 -41.91 2.32
N LYS A 44 -0.73 -41.54 3.37
CA LYS A 44 -1.26 -40.67 4.42
C LYS A 44 -0.25 -39.65 4.94
N ILE A 45 -0.67 -38.39 4.99
CA ILE A 45 -0.02 -37.30 5.72
C ILE A 45 -0.89 -36.96 6.93
N GLY A 46 -0.31 -37.09 8.13
CA GLY A 46 -1.00 -36.86 9.40
C GLY A 46 -1.30 -35.39 9.69
N ASN A 47 -2.07 -35.16 10.74
CA ASN A 47 -2.36 -33.81 11.22
C ASN A 47 -1.06 -33.13 11.68
N TYR A 48 -0.89 -31.84 11.41
CA TYR A 48 0.32 -31.09 11.78
C TYR A 48 1.64 -31.68 11.23
N ALA A 49 1.59 -32.56 10.24
CA ALA A 49 2.77 -33.31 9.80
C ALA A 49 3.94 -32.42 9.39
N PHE A 50 3.67 -31.28 8.74
CA PHE A 50 4.61 -30.24 8.32
C PHE A 50 4.21 -28.87 8.92
N PHE A 51 3.69 -28.87 10.14
CA PHE A 51 3.32 -27.62 10.79
C PHE A 51 4.57 -26.74 11.01
N ASP A 52 4.49 -25.47 10.64
CA ASP A 52 5.59 -24.51 10.71
C ASP A 52 6.83 -24.90 9.89
N ALA A 53 6.63 -25.58 8.76
CA ALA A 53 7.67 -25.91 7.80
C ALA A 53 8.06 -24.69 6.94
N ALA A 54 8.65 -23.66 7.57
CA ALA A 54 8.94 -22.36 6.95
C ALA A 54 9.85 -22.44 5.71
N GLY A 55 10.71 -23.46 5.62
CA GLY A 55 11.63 -23.60 4.50
C GLY A 55 11.01 -24.15 3.20
N LEU A 56 9.76 -24.64 3.19
CA LEU A 56 9.24 -25.47 2.09
C LEU A 56 8.97 -24.70 0.77
N VAL A 57 9.96 -24.63 -0.13
CA VAL A 57 9.85 -23.92 -1.42
C VAL A 57 9.19 -24.72 -2.55
N SER A 58 8.95 -26.03 -2.36
CA SER A 58 8.24 -26.85 -3.35
C SER A 58 7.44 -27.97 -2.69
N LEU A 59 6.27 -28.28 -3.25
CA LEU A 59 5.40 -29.35 -2.77
C LEU A 59 4.87 -30.18 -3.94
N SER A 60 5.36 -31.41 -4.07
CA SER A 60 4.86 -32.40 -5.04
C SER A 60 4.27 -33.59 -4.31
N LEU A 61 2.94 -33.68 -4.27
CA LEU A 61 2.23 -34.77 -3.61
C LEU A 61 2.25 -36.04 -4.48
N PRO A 62 2.42 -37.25 -3.91
CA PRO A 62 2.43 -38.49 -4.68
C PRO A 62 1.05 -38.81 -5.26
N GLU A 63 1.02 -39.45 -6.44
CA GLU A 63 -0.19 -39.66 -7.25
C GLU A 63 -1.30 -40.40 -6.50
N HIS A 64 -0.94 -41.42 -5.71
CA HIS A 64 -1.85 -42.30 -4.97
C HIS A 64 -2.02 -41.93 -3.49
N LEU A 65 -1.78 -40.65 -3.13
CA LEU A 65 -2.04 -40.17 -1.77
C LEU A 65 -3.55 -40.23 -1.48
N GLU A 66 -3.93 -40.72 -0.30
CA GLU A 66 -5.34 -40.93 0.07
C GLU A 66 -5.85 -39.90 1.08
N TYR A 67 -4.96 -39.36 1.94
CA TYR A 67 -5.34 -38.58 3.13
C TYR A 67 -4.34 -37.48 3.46
N ILE A 68 -4.85 -36.25 3.68
CA ILE A 68 -4.11 -35.08 4.16
C ILE A 68 -4.79 -34.55 5.43
N GLY A 69 -4.06 -34.56 6.56
CA GLY A 69 -4.59 -34.21 7.88
C GLY A 69 -4.88 -32.72 8.10
N ASP A 70 -5.54 -32.44 9.23
CA ASP A 70 -5.80 -31.06 9.67
C ASP A 70 -4.47 -30.34 9.95
N CYS A 71 -4.36 -29.08 9.52
CA CYS A 71 -3.16 -28.26 9.69
C CYS A 71 -1.87 -28.93 9.16
N ALA A 72 -1.96 -29.85 8.19
CA ALA A 72 -0.82 -30.64 7.73
C ALA A 72 0.36 -29.78 7.24
N PHE A 73 0.09 -28.65 6.58
CA PHE A 73 1.06 -27.65 6.11
C PHE A 73 0.67 -26.23 6.58
N ASP A 74 0.25 -26.11 7.84
CA ASP A 74 -0.14 -24.84 8.48
C ASP A 74 1.02 -24.30 9.36
N GLY A 75 0.85 -23.20 10.09
CA GLY A 75 1.83 -22.74 11.08
C GLY A 75 1.33 -21.54 11.90
N TYR A 76 2.23 -20.89 12.64
CA TYR A 76 1.91 -19.68 13.40
C TYR A 76 1.90 -18.44 12.50
N LYS A 77 0.94 -17.53 12.74
CA LYS A 77 0.73 -16.25 12.02
C LYS A 77 1.79 -15.18 12.32
N TYR A 78 2.51 -15.31 13.43
CA TYR A 78 3.50 -14.34 13.94
C TYR A 78 4.75 -15.09 14.40
N SER A 79 5.55 -15.62 13.47
CA SER A 79 6.93 -16.00 13.80
C SER A 79 7.78 -14.73 13.82
N ALA A 80 8.67 -14.61 14.80
CA ALA A 80 9.50 -13.42 15.05
C ALA A 80 10.53 -13.10 13.94
N ASP A 81 10.63 -13.98 12.94
CA ASP A 81 11.46 -13.81 11.76
C ASP A 81 10.48 -13.70 10.56
N ASP A 82 10.34 -12.48 10.03
CA ASP A 82 9.53 -12.06 8.87
C ASP A 82 10.00 -12.68 7.53
N GLU A 83 10.42 -13.95 7.52
CA GLU A 83 10.67 -14.64 6.25
C GLU A 83 9.33 -14.96 5.59
N GLU A 84 9.00 -14.26 4.50
CA GLU A 84 7.81 -14.52 3.71
C GLU A 84 7.73 -16.00 3.36
N ALA A 85 6.60 -16.64 3.71
CA ALA A 85 6.36 -18.03 3.36
C ALA A 85 6.56 -18.22 1.84
N PRO A 86 7.31 -19.24 1.41
CA PRO A 86 7.60 -19.43 0.00
C PRO A 86 6.33 -19.68 -0.80
N VAL A 87 6.29 -19.13 -2.01
CA VAL A 87 5.14 -19.25 -2.88
C VAL A 87 5.23 -20.51 -3.73
N LEU A 88 4.13 -21.26 -3.77
CA LEU A 88 3.99 -22.52 -4.50
C LEU A 88 3.06 -22.32 -5.69
N ASP A 89 3.60 -22.54 -6.90
CA ASP A 89 2.87 -22.30 -8.16
C ASP A 89 1.61 -23.17 -8.28
N ASN A 90 1.74 -24.48 -8.10
CA ASN A 90 0.62 -25.42 -8.24
C ASN A 90 0.73 -26.54 -7.21
N VAL A 91 -0.39 -26.88 -6.57
CA VAL A 91 -0.53 -28.10 -5.77
C VAL A 91 -1.53 -29.03 -6.43
N TYR A 92 -1.05 -30.16 -6.92
CA TYR A 92 -1.88 -31.19 -7.57
C TYR A 92 -2.48 -32.15 -6.53
N ILE A 93 -3.79 -32.33 -6.60
CA ILE A 93 -4.57 -33.27 -5.79
C ILE A 93 -4.93 -34.47 -6.67
N GLY A 94 -4.23 -35.58 -6.42
CA GLY A 94 -4.35 -36.83 -7.17
C GLY A 94 -5.73 -37.50 -7.04
N PRO A 95 -6.01 -38.53 -7.87
CA PRO A 95 -7.32 -39.16 -7.99
C PRO A 95 -7.80 -39.88 -6.71
N ASP A 96 -6.88 -40.34 -5.87
CA ASP A 96 -7.18 -41.15 -4.68
C ASP A 96 -7.37 -40.33 -3.39
N VAL A 97 -7.07 -39.02 -3.41
CA VAL A 97 -7.21 -38.16 -2.24
C VAL A 97 -8.69 -38.05 -1.88
N SER A 98 -9.04 -38.55 -0.70
CA SER A 98 -10.43 -38.66 -0.22
C SER A 98 -10.71 -37.85 1.05
N TYR A 99 -9.67 -37.29 1.66
CA TYR A 99 -9.79 -36.41 2.83
C TYR A 99 -8.73 -35.31 2.81
N ILE A 100 -9.18 -34.07 3.00
CA ILE A 100 -8.35 -32.89 3.23
C ILE A 100 -8.87 -32.22 4.51
N GLY A 101 -8.01 -32.12 5.52
CA GLY A 101 -8.36 -31.54 6.81
C GLY A 101 -8.55 -30.03 6.78
N GLY A 102 -9.17 -29.49 7.84
CA GLY A 102 -9.31 -28.05 8.01
C GLY A 102 -7.93 -27.39 8.11
N ARG A 103 -7.75 -26.24 7.44
CA ARG A 103 -6.46 -25.52 7.39
C ARG A 103 -5.28 -26.37 6.90
N ALA A 104 -5.51 -27.43 6.12
CA ALA A 104 -4.45 -28.33 5.66
C ALA A 104 -3.30 -27.61 4.92
N PHE A 105 -3.59 -26.50 4.23
CA PHE A 105 -2.63 -25.74 3.43
C PHE A 105 -2.60 -24.24 3.76
N SER A 106 -3.19 -23.80 4.88
CA SER A 106 -3.50 -22.38 5.09
C SER A 106 -2.28 -21.46 5.19
N LYS A 107 -1.12 -21.94 5.64
CA LYS A 107 0.11 -21.13 5.72
C LYS A 107 0.88 -21.10 4.40
N LEU A 108 0.62 -22.03 3.49
CA LEU A 108 1.31 -22.05 2.20
C LEU A 108 0.72 -20.97 1.30
N LYS A 109 1.57 -20.09 0.78
CA LYS A 109 1.20 -19.18 -0.31
C LYS A 109 1.05 -20.01 -1.59
N ILE A 110 -0.10 -20.65 -1.77
CA ILE A 110 -0.40 -21.45 -2.97
C ILE A 110 -1.09 -20.56 -3.98
N ILE A 111 -0.66 -20.60 -5.24
CA ILE A 111 -1.29 -19.84 -6.31
C ILE A 111 -2.49 -20.58 -6.89
N ASN A 112 -2.40 -21.90 -7.04
CA ASN A 112 -3.46 -22.69 -7.64
C ASN A 112 -3.48 -24.14 -7.12
N PHE A 113 -4.69 -24.65 -6.89
CA PHE A 113 -4.93 -26.07 -6.72
C PHE A 113 -5.45 -26.68 -8.03
N GLU A 114 -4.78 -27.73 -8.48
CA GLU A 114 -5.25 -28.56 -9.58
C GLU A 114 -5.78 -29.86 -9.01
N VAL A 115 -7.03 -30.22 -9.30
CA VAL A 115 -7.62 -31.47 -8.83
C VAL A 115 -7.83 -32.38 -10.02
N SER A 116 -7.35 -33.62 -9.93
CA SER A 116 -7.55 -34.64 -10.96
C SER A 116 -9.03 -34.77 -11.33
N ASP A 117 -9.33 -34.83 -12.63
CA ASP A 117 -10.69 -35.08 -13.12
C ASP A 117 -11.27 -36.40 -12.59
N ASP A 118 -10.40 -37.39 -12.40
CA ASP A 118 -10.71 -38.71 -11.86
C ASP A 118 -10.88 -38.74 -10.33
N ASN A 119 -10.57 -37.64 -9.63
CA ASN A 119 -10.78 -37.55 -8.19
C ASN A 119 -12.28 -37.67 -7.87
N ARG A 120 -12.62 -38.58 -6.95
CA ARG A 120 -14.01 -38.92 -6.59
C ARG A 120 -14.57 -38.10 -5.43
N ALA A 121 -13.72 -37.44 -4.65
CA ALA A 121 -14.07 -36.71 -3.44
C ALA A 121 -14.08 -35.19 -3.63
N PHE A 122 -13.23 -34.67 -4.52
CA PHE A 122 -12.98 -33.24 -4.71
C PHE A 122 -13.02 -32.83 -6.19
N SER A 123 -13.22 -31.54 -6.42
CA SER A 123 -13.11 -30.89 -7.73
C SER A 123 -12.39 -29.55 -7.60
N GLY A 124 -11.62 -29.19 -8.63
CA GLY A 124 -11.02 -27.87 -8.75
C GLY A 124 -12.03 -26.88 -9.32
N VAL A 125 -12.12 -25.69 -8.72
CA VAL A 125 -12.99 -24.61 -9.21
C VAL A 125 -12.31 -23.26 -8.95
N ASN A 126 -12.08 -22.45 -9.99
CA ASN A 126 -11.36 -21.17 -9.89
C ASN A 126 -10.02 -21.26 -9.14
N GLY A 127 -9.30 -22.38 -9.30
CA GLY A 127 -8.05 -22.67 -8.57
C GLY A 127 -8.21 -23.04 -7.09
N MET A 128 -9.45 -23.14 -6.60
CA MET A 128 -9.81 -23.60 -5.26
C MET A 128 -10.15 -25.09 -5.26
N ILE A 129 -10.19 -25.70 -4.06
CA ILE A 129 -10.67 -27.08 -3.87
C ILE A 129 -12.07 -27.05 -3.26
N ALA A 130 -13.04 -27.64 -3.97
CA ALA A 130 -14.37 -27.92 -3.45
C ALA A 130 -14.59 -29.44 -3.34
N THR A 131 -15.64 -29.86 -2.62
CA THR A 131 -16.18 -31.23 -2.71
C THR A 131 -16.55 -31.56 -4.15
N LYS A 132 -16.59 -32.84 -4.52
CA LYS A 132 -16.96 -33.28 -5.89
C LYS A 132 -18.38 -32.83 -6.28
N SER A 133 -19.26 -32.65 -5.29
CA SER A 133 -20.61 -32.07 -5.45
C SER A 133 -20.62 -30.56 -5.66
N GLY A 134 -19.50 -29.86 -5.38
CA GLY A 134 -19.38 -28.40 -5.39
C GLY A 134 -20.03 -27.69 -4.20
N ASP A 135 -20.63 -28.43 -3.26
CA ASP A 135 -21.45 -27.86 -2.17
C ASP A 135 -20.62 -27.32 -0.98
N MET A 136 -19.34 -27.65 -0.89
CA MET A 136 -18.47 -27.15 0.17
C MET A 136 -17.09 -26.77 -0.35
N LEU A 137 -16.64 -25.56 0.00
CA LEU A 137 -15.29 -25.08 -0.29
C LEU A 137 -14.32 -25.50 0.83
N LEU A 138 -13.23 -26.16 0.47
CA LEU A 138 -12.25 -26.69 1.43
C LEU A 138 -10.99 -25.84 1.52
N CYS A 139 -10.44 -25.41 0.38
CA CYS A 139 -9.17 -24.69 0.31
C CYS A 139 -9.25 -23.56 -0.71
N CYS A 140 -8.70 -22.40 -0.34
CA CYS A 140 -8.51 -21.26 -1.22
C CYS A 140 -7.00 -21.02 -1.40
N PRO A 141 -6.54 -20.66 -2.61
CA PRO A 141 -5.16 -20.20 -2.83
C PRO A 141 -4.77 -19.06 -1.89
N GLY A 142 -3.54 -19.12 -1.36
CA GLY A 142 -3.00 -18.19 -0.37
C GLY A 142 -2.53 -16.84 -0.93
N GLU A 143 -2.24 -16.76 -2.23
CA GLU A 143 -1.89 -15.49 -2.93
C GLU A 143 -3.10 -14.80 -3.59
N ALA A 144 -4.31 -15.09 -3.13
CA ALA A 144 -5.48 -14.38 -3.62
C ALA A 144 -5.62 -13.03 -2.90
N GLY A 145 -4.80 -12.03 -3.24
CA GLY A 145 -5.16 -10.63 -2.96
C GLY A 145 -6.17 -10.13 -3.97
N GLY A 146 -6.88 -9.05 -3.62
CA GLY A 146 -7.98 -8.51 -4.43
C GLY A 146 -9.33 -9.22 -4.22
N MET A 147 -10.08 -9.45 -5.32
CA MET A 147 -11.45 -9.96 -5.27
C MET A 147 -11.52 -11.50 -5.38
N ILE A 148 -11.95 -12.15 -4.31
CA ILE A 148 -12.16 -13.60 -4.21
C ILE A 148 -13.64 -13.90 -4.44
N VAL A 149 -13.94 -14.64 -5.51
CA VAL A 149 -15.32 -15.03 -5.85
C VAL A 149 -15.55 -16.48 -5.47
N VAL A 150 -16.42 -16.69 -4.48
CA VAL A 150 -16.85 -18.02 -4.09
C VAL A 150 -17.81 -18.55 -5.17
N PRO A 151 -17.54 -19.73 -5.76
CA PRO A 151 -18.35 -20.24 -6.86
C PRO A 151 -19.82 -20.44 -6.49
N ASP A 152 -20.71 -20.17 -7.43
CA ASP A 152 -22.13 -20.49 -7.28
C ASP A 152 -22.33 -22.00 -7.06
N GLY A 153 -23.33 -22.36 -6.24
CA GLY A 153 -23.58 -23.74 -5.80
C GLY A 153 -22.87 -24.14 -4.50
N VAL A 154 -21.84 -23.39 -4.07
CA VAL A 154 -21.21 -23.61 -2.75
C VAL A 154 -22.21 -23.26 -1.65
N ALA A 155 -22.52 -24.23 -0.79
CA ALA A 155 -23.45 -24.09 0.33
C ALA A 155 -22.75 -23.91 1.69
N ALA A 156 -21.50 -24.38 1.81
CA ALA A 156 -20.74 -24.33 3.05
C ALA A 156 -19.25 -24.00 2.86
N LEU A 157 -18.65 -23.36 3.85
CA LEU A 157 -17.20 -23.15 3.94
C LEU A 157 -16.57 -24.06 4.99
N SER A 158 -15.37 -24.55 4.71
CA SER A 158 -14.55 -25.23 5.71
C SER A 158 -14.02 -24.25 6.76
N LYS A 159 -13.66 -24.76 7.95
CA LYS A 159 -13.13 -23.92 9.03
C LYS A 159 -11.77 -23.34 8.62
N GLY A 160 -11.66 -22.02 8.63
CA GLY A 160 -10.42 -21.30 8.34
C GLY A 160 -10.01 -21.29 6.87
N VAL A 161 -10.97 -21.46 5.94
CA VAL A 161 -10.68 -21.48 4.49
C VAL A 161 -10.06 -20.18 3.97
N PHE A 162 -10.33 -19.04 4.62
CA PHE A 162 -9.79 -17.72 4.25
C PHE A 162 -8.97 -17.06 5.37
N SER A 163 -8.71 -17.74 6.48
CA SER A 163 -8.22 -17.07 7.71
C SER A 163 -6.81 -16.48 7.59
N GLU A 164 -6.02 -16.98 6.64
CA GLU A 164 -4.63 -16.58 6.39
C GLU A 164 -4.47 -15.77 5.09
N LEU A 165 -5.58 -15.39 4.43
CA LEU A 165 -5.52 -14.53 3.24
C LEU A 165 -5.26 -13.08 3.63
N ASP A 166 -4.95 -12.25 2.63
CA ASP A 166 -4.77 -10.81 2.80
C ASP A 166 -5.96 -10.19 3.56
N PRO A 167 -5.73 -9.49 4.69
CA PRO A 167 -6.80 -8.87 5.47
C PRO A 167 -7.60 -7.81 4.69
N THR A 168 -7.08 -7.28 3.58
CA THR A 168 -7.73 -6.31 2.69
C THR A 168 -8.53 -6.94 1.54
N ALA A 169 -8.52 -8.27 1.41
CA ALA A 169 -9.23 -8.97 0.35
C ALA A 169 -10.75 -8.68 0.36
N CYS A 170 -11.35 -8.70 -0.83
CA CYS A 170 -12.79 -8.54 -1.03
C CYS A 170 -13.42 -9.88 -1.42
N PHE A 171 -14.50 -10.31 -0.76
CA PHE A 171 -15.13 -11.60 -0.99
C PHE A 171 -16.52 -11.46 -1.60
N VAL A 172 -16.74 -12.00 -2.80
CA VAL A 172 -18.07 -12.12 -3.41
C VAL A 172 -18.64 -13.49 -3.06
N LEU A 173 -19.75 -13.50 -2.32
CA LEU A 173 -20.35 -14.71 -1.74
C LEU A 173 -21.70 -15.04 -2.39
N PRO A 174 -21.94 -16.28 -2.86
CA PRO A 174 -23.19 -16.66 -3.52
C PRO A 174 -24.33 -16.84 -2.52
N ASP A 175 -25.57 -16.71 -3.02
CA ASP A 175 -26.79 -16.91 -2.22
C ASP A 175 -27.01 -18.36 -1.79
N THR A 176 -26.36 -19.31 -2.48
CA THR A 176 -26.34 -20.71 -2.06
C THR A 176 -25.63 -20.91 -0.72
N LEU A 177 -24.74 -19.99 -0.33
CA LEU A 177 -23.93 -20.09 0.87
C LEU A 177 -24.77 -19.86 2.12
N ASN A 178 -24.97 -20.91 2.91
CA ASN A 178 -25.80 -20.88 4.12
C ASN A 178 -25.06 -21.30 5.40
N ARG A 179 -23.83 -21.83 5.27
CA ARG A 179 -23.02 -22.27 6.40
C ARG A 179 -21.62 -21.66 6.36
N ILE A 180 -21.45 -20.62 7.17
CA ILE A 180 -20.18 -19.90 7.36
C ILE A 180 -19.68 -20.17 8.78
N PRO A 181 -18.55 -20.90 8.96
CA PRO A 181 -17.94 -21.07 10.28
C PRO A 181 -17.51 -19.74 10.91
N GLY A 182 -17.36 -19.71 12.24
CA GLY A 182 -16.76 -18.56 12.91
C GLY A 182 -15.26 -18.43 12.58
N MET A 183 -14.76 -17.20 12.52
CA MET A 183 -13.36 -16.88 12.17
C MET A 183 -12.96 -17.37 10.77
N THR A 184 -13.88 -17.26 9.82
CA THR A 184 -13.62 -17.64 8.42
C THR A 184 -12.74 -16.63 7.68
N PHE A 185 -13.03 -15.32 7.84
CA PHE A 185 -12.37 -14.22 7.11
C PHE A 185 -11.17 -13.65 7.88
N PRO A 186 -10.17 -13.11 7.15
CA PRO A 186 -8.97 -12.55 7.77
C PRO A 186 -9.28 -11.26 8.54
N TYR A 187 -8.46 -10.96 9.54
CA TYR A 187 -8.56 -9.76 10.37
C TYR A 187 -7.19 -9.35 10.88
N ASP A 188 -7.05 -8.05 11.15
CA ASP A 188 -5.93 -7.42 11.82
C ASP A 188 -6.27 -7.08 13.27
N PHE A 189 -5.30 -6.52 13.97
CA PHE A 189 -5.50 -5.86 15.25
C PHE A 189 -5.29 -4.35 15.09
N ASP A 190 -6.14 -3.55 15.71
CA ASP A 190 -5.92 -2.10 15.82
C ASP A 190 -4.84 -1.78 16.89
N ASP A 191 -4.49 -0.51 17.05
CA ASP A 191 -3.50 -0.05 18.03
C ASP A 191 -3.88 -0.38 19.49
N ASN A 192 -5.15 -0.71 19.75
CA ASN A 192 -5.65 -1.10 21.07
C ASN A 192 -5.65 -2.63 21.27
N GLY A 193 -5.29 -3.40 20.24
CA GLY A 193 -5.32 -4.87 20.25
C GLY A 193 -6.71 -5.47 19.97
N ASP A 194 -7.68 -4.66 19.55
CA ASP A 194 -9.01 -5.09 19.14
C ASP A 194 -9.02 -5.55 17.68
N ARG A 195 -9.99 -6.40 17.31
CA ARG A 195 -10.07 -6.93 15.94
C ARG A 195 -10.48 -5.83 14.96
N LEU A 196 -9.70 -5.68 13.91
CA LEU A 196 -9.95 -4.77 12.80
C LEU A 196 -10.15 -5.56 11.51
N TYR A 197 -11.36 -5.54 10.97
CA TYR A 197 -11.64 -6.09 9.65
C TYR A 197 -11.39 -5.03 8.57
N ARG A 198 -10.31 -5.20 7.80
CA ARG A 198 -10.08 -4.46 6.54
C ARG A 198 -10.74 -5.14 5.33
N THR A 199 -11.24 -6.36 5.54
CA THR A 199 -11.92 -7.18 4.54
C THR A 199 -13.28 -6.60 4.17
N LYS A 200 -13.67 -6.77 2.91
CA LYS A 200 -14.99 -6.39 2.42
C LYS A 200 -15.77 -7.61 1.92
N ILE A 201 -17.05 -7.73 2.27
CA ILE A 201 -17.95 -8.79 1.77
C ILE A 201 -18.96 -8.20 0.78
N ILE A 202 -19.11 -8.81 -0.38
CA ILE A 202 -20.17 -8.52 -1.35
C ILE A 202 -21.13 -9.71 -1.35
N CYS A 203 -22.41 -9.47 -1.03
CA CYS A 203 -23.43 -10.52 -0.87
C CYS A 203 -24.82 -10.01 -1.25
N SER A 204 -25.83 -10.87 -1.51
CA SER A 204 -27.20 -10.35 -1.68
C SER A 204 -27.79 -9.84 -0.37
N GLN A 205 -28.71 -8.89 -0.49
CA GLN A 205 -29.57 -8.48 0.61
C GLN A 205 -30.41 -9.65 1.13
N GLY A 206 -30.46 -9.84 2.46
CA GLY A 206 -31.16 -10.91 3.15
C GLY A 206 -30.42 -12.26 3.16
N SER A 207 -29.21 -12.33 2.61
CA SER A 207 -28.43 -13.57 2.54
C SER A 207 -27.86 -14.00 3.91
N ALA A 208 -27.45 -15.26 4.02
CA ALA A 208 -26.75 -15.73 5.21
C ALA A 208 -25.37 -15.06 5.36
N ALA A 209 -24.75 -14.65 4.24
CA ALA A 209 -23.53 -13.86 4.21
C ALA A 209 -23.72 -12.46 4.81
N GLU A 210 -24.77 -11.74 4.44
CA GLU A 210 -25.12 -10.44 5.04
C GLU A 210 -25.32 -10.58 6.55
N THR A 211 -26.09 -11.60 6.97
CA THR A 211 -26.34 -11.88 8.39
C THR A 211 -25.04 -12.16 9.15
N TYR A 212 -24.11 -12.91 8.54
CA TYR A 212 -22.81 -13.21 9.13
C TYR A 212 -21.94 -11.95 9.23
N ALA A 213 -21.85 -11.15 8.16
CA ALA A 213 -21.04 -9.93 8.12
C ALA A 213 -21.52 -8.92 9.17
N ALA A 214 -22.83 -8.64 9.21
CA ALA A 214 -23.44 -7.74 10.18
C ALA A 214 -23.21 -8.18 11.63
N LYS A 215 -23.29 -9.49 11.91
CA LYS A 215 -23.06 -10.03 13.26
C LYS A 215 -21.61 -9.89 13.74
N ASN A 216 -20.64 -9.89 12.83
CA ASN A 216 -19.21 -9.84 13.15
C ASN A 216 -18.58 -8.47 12.83
N GLU A 217 -19.39 -7.46 12.52
CA GLU A 217 -18.93 -6.09 12.20
C GLU A 217 -17.94 -6.04 11.03
N ILE A 218 -18.10 -6.96 10.06
CA ILE A 218 -17.29 -6.98 8.83
C ILE A 218 -17.95 -6.02 7.81
N PRO A 219 -17.21 -5.09 7.18
CA PRO A 219 -17.74 -4.25 6.11
C PRO A 219 -18.37 -5.08 4.97
N TYR A 220 -19.58 -4.70 4.53
CA TYR A 220 -20.25 -5.39 3.43
C TYR A 220 -21.06 -4.47 2.50
N GLU A 221 -21.28 -4.94 1.27
CA GLU A 221 -22.12 -4.32 0.24
C GLU A 221 -23.12 -5.32 -0.35
N THR A 222 -24.28 -4.80 -0.75
CA THR A 222 -25.40 -5.59 -1.29
C THR A 222 -25.85 -5.11 -2.67
N PRO A 223 -25.06 -5.39 -3.74
CA PRO A 223 -25.44 -5.00 -5.10
C PRO A 223 -26.63 -5.83 -5.61
N GLU A 224 -27.44 -5.24 -6.51
CA GLU A 224 -28.64 -5.89 -7.05
C GLU A 224 -28.34 -7.11 -7.95
N ASN A 225 -27.14 -7.22 -8.54
CA ASN A 225 -26.80 -8.20 -9.58
C ASN A 225 -25.66 -9.15 -9.19
N ILE A 226 -25.63 -9.64 -7.94
CA ILE A 226 -24.51 -10.48 -7.49
C ILE A 226 -24.35 -11.78 -8.27
N GLU A 227 -25.44 -12.44 -8.68
CA GLU A 227 -25.37 -13.68 -9.46
C GLU A 227 -24.64 -13.46 -10.78
N GLN A 228 -24.90 -12.31 -11.41
CA GLN A 228 -24.21 -11.90 -12.61
C GLN A 228 -22.73 -11.59 -12.32
N MET A 229 -22.42 -10.91 -11.21
CA MET A 229 -21.02 -10.68 -10.80
C MET A 229 -20.28 -12.00 -10.58
N ILE A 230 -20.89 -13.00 -9.95
CA ILE A 230 -20.28 -14.31 -9.70
C ILE A 230 -20.05 -15.06 -11.01
N THR A 231 -21.03 -15.01 -11.91
CA THR A 231 -20.95 -15.68 -13.22
C THR A 231 -19.92 -15.04 -14.12
N ASP A 232 -19.93 -13.71 -14.23
CA ASP A 232 -19.00 -12.93 -15.04
C ASP A 232 -17.59 -13.00 -14.46
N SER A 233 -17.46 -13.17 -13.13
CA SER A 233 -16.18 -13.35 -12.46
C SER A 233 -15.76 -14.83 -12.32
N ALA A 234 -16.48 -15.77 -12.92
CA ALA A 234 -16.07 -17.17 -12.92
C ALA A 234 -14.95 -17.36 -13.94
N TYR A 235 -13.80 -17.86 -13.49
CA TYR A 235 -12.65 -18.06 -14.35
C TYR A 235 -11.91 -19.35 -14.04
N THR A 236 -11.19 -19.86 -15.04
CA THR A 236 -10.19 -20.89 -14.81
C THR A 236 -8.80 -20.27 -14.75
N VAL A 237 -7.96 -20.76 -13.85
CA VAL A 237 -6.56 -20.34 -13.79
C VAL A 237 -5.79 -21.10 -14.88
N ARG A 238 -4.98 -20.37 -15.65
CA ARG A 238 -4.00 -20.94 -16.57
C ARG A 238 -2.60 -20.45 -16.26
N VAL A 239 -1.67 -21.39 -16.21
CA VAL A 239 -0.25 -21.16 -16.00
C VAL A 239 0.49 -21.51 -17.28
N ILE A 240 1.17 -20.53 -17.88
CA ILE A 240 1.92 -20.70 -19.14
C ILE A 240 3.42 -20.56 -18.84
N PRO A 241 4.21 -21.63 -18.96
CA PRO A 241 5.66 -21.56 -18.87
C PRO A 241 6.28 -21.11 -20.21
N GLY A 242 7.46 -20.46 -20.14
CA GLY A 242 8.32 -20.24 -21.31
C GLY A 242 8.32 -18.83 -21.89
N ILE A 243 7.57 -17.88 -21.31
CA ILE A 243 7.64 -16.45 -21.62
C ILE A 243 8.76 -15.81 -20.79
N SER A 244 9.98 -16.37 -20.89
CA SER A 244 11.14 -16.06 -20.03
C SER A 244 10.89 -16.14 -18.51
N GLY A 245 9.81 -16.81 -18.16
CA GLY A 245 9.28 -17.05 -16.83
C GLY A 245 7.98 -17.86 -16.91
N THR A 246 7.18 -17.77 -15.86
CA THR A 246 5.85 -18.34 -15.70
C THR A 246 4.84 -17.20 -15.63
N ALA A 247 3.78 -17.29 -16.43
CA ALA A 247 2.68 -16.33 -16.44
C ALA A 247 1.38 -16.96 -16.01
N ARG A 248 0.55 -16.20 -15.30
CA ARG A 248 -0.81 -16.59 -14.89
C ARG A 248 -1.86 -15.77 -15.61
N TYR A 249 -2.90 -16.46 -16.04
CA TYR A 249 -4.10 -15.86 -16.61
C TYR A 249 -5.34 -16.33 -15.87
N HIS A 250 -6.30 -15.44 -15.70
CA HIS A 250 -7.69 -15.78 -15.40
C HIS A 250 -8.46 -15.84 -16.72
N LEU A 251 -9.00 -17.01 -17.05
CA LEU A 251 -9.79 -17.22 -18.26
C LEU A 251 -11.28 -17.14 -17.93
N TYR A 252 -11.91 -16.08 -18.40
CA TYR A 252 -13.36 -15.91 -18.38
C TYR A 252 -14.00 -16.54 -19.62
N ASN A 253 -15.33 -16.44 -19.74
CA ASN A 253 -16.05 -17.09 -20.84
C ASN A 253 -15.70 -16.52 -22.23
N ASP A 254 -15.30 -15.25 -22.31
CA ASP A 254 -15.09 -14.51 -23.56
C ASP A 254 -13.73 -13.83 -23.66
N HIS A 255 -12.93 -13.79 -22.59
CA HIS A 255 -11.62 -13.16 -22.58
C HIS A 255 -10.68 -13.76 -21.52
N ALA A 256 -9.42 -13.34 -21.57
CA ALA A 256 -8.38 -13.68 -20.63
C ALA A 256 -7.80 -12.42 -19.99
N VAL A 257 -7.44 -12.51 -18.71
CA VAL A 257 -6.79 -11.44 -17.94
C VAL A 257 -5.43 -11.92 -17.47
N PHE A 258 -4.37 -11.17 -17.76
CA PHE A 258 -3.02 -11.45 -17.30
C PHE A 258 -2.84 -10.93 -15.87
N VAL A 259 -2.59 -11.81 -14.92
CA VAL A 259 -2.69 -11.47 -13.48
C VAL A 259 -1.40 -11.66 -12.70
N GLN A 260 -0.45 -12.43 -13.23
CA GLN A 260 0.81 -12.66 -12.54
C GLN A 260 1.93 -13.04 -13.50
N TYR A 261 3.14 -12.62 -13.17
CA TYR A 261 4.38 -13.00 -13.82
C TYR A 261 5.47 -13.33 -12.82
N ARG A 262 6.17 -14.44 -13.06
CA ARG A 262 7.31 -14.91 -12.28
C ARG A 262 8.44 -15.27 -13.23
N GLY A 263 9.45 -14.43 -13.37
CA GLY A 263 10.49 -14.64 -14.37
C GLY A 263 11.67 -13.69 -14.23
N GLY A 264 12.73 -13.94 -15.02
CA GLY A 264 13.95 -13.14 -14.97
C GLY A 264 13.86 -11.80 -15.71
N LYS A 265 14.92 -10.97 -15.60
CA LYS A 265 15.07 -9.62 -16.18
C LYS A 265 15.07 -9.60 -17.72
N SER A 266 13.92 -9.85 -18.33
CA SER A 266 13.75 -9.95 -19.78
C SER A 266 12.41 -9.36 -20.20
N THR A 267 12.31 -8.91 -21.45
CA THR A 267 11.07 -8.35 -21.99
C THR A 267 9.95 -9.40 -22.00
N VAL A 268 8.83 -9.08 -21.36
CA VAL A 268 7.64 -9.92 -21.30
C VAL A 268 6.74 -9.62 -22.48
N VAL A 269 6.51 -10.61 -23.35
CA VAL A 269 5.62 -10.47 -24.51
C VAL A 269 4.33 -11.20 -24.21
N LEU A 270 3.25 -10.45 -24.03
CA LEU A 270 1.93 -11.03 -23.78
C LEU A 270 1.35 -11.59 -25.10
N PRO A 271 0.75 -12.79 -25.09
CA PRO A 271 0.13 -13.38 -26.26
C PRO A 271 -1.20 -12.69 -26.59
N GLU A 272 -1.57 -12.63 -27.87
CA GLU A 272 -2.90 -12.16 -28.30
C GLU A 272 -4.04 -12.99 -27.71
N THR A 273 -3.83 -14.30 -27.53
CA THR A 273 -4.84 -15.20 -26.99
C THR A 273 -4.25 -16.25 -26.05
N VAL A 274 -5.02 -16.64 -25.04
CA VAL A 274 -4.77 -17.83 -24.21
C VAL A 274 -5.98 -18.76 -24.33
N ASP A 275 -5.75 -20.03 -24.67
CA ASP A 275 -6.81 -21.02 -24.95
C ASP A 275 -7.87 -20.54 -25.97
N GLY A 276 -7.46 -19.69 -26.92
CA GLY A 276 -8.33 -19.11 -27.95
C GLY A 276 -9.16 -17.90 -27.48
N LEU A 277 -9.04 -17.50 -26.21
CA LEU A 277 -9.65 -16.29 -25.66
C LEU A 277 -8.69 -15.11 -25.78
N PRO A 278 -9.14 -13.92 -26.23
CA PRO A 278 -8.30 -12.74 -26.34
C PRO A 278 -7.82 -12.27 -24.97
N VAL A 279 -6.57 -11.84 -24.85
CA VAL A 279 -6.06 -11.19 -23.64
C VAL A 279 -6.46 -9.73 -23.65
N THR A 280 -7.48 -9.37 -22.87
CA THR A 280 -8.08 -8.01 -22.92
C THR A 280 -7.69 -7.13 -21.73
N GLU A 281 -7.15 -7.71 -20.66
CA GLU A 281 -6.80 -6.97 -19.46
C GLU A 281 -5.48 -7.43 -18.83
N VAL A 282 -4.84 -6.51 -18.12
CA VAL A 282 -3.63 -6.75 -17.31
C VAL A 282 -3.86 -6.28 -15.88
N GLY A 283 -3.55 -7.14 -14.91
CA GLY A 283 -3.89 -6.99 -13.49
C GLY A 283 -5.35 -7.32 -13.20
N ASN A 284 -5.68 -7.67 -11.95
CA ASN A 284 -7.06 -7.94 -11.52
C ASN A 284 -7.35 -7.57 -10.06
N GLY A 285 -6.57 -6.66 -9.47
CA GLY A 285 -6.69 -6.31 -8.05
C GLY A 285 -5.56 -5.41 -7.56
N ALA A 286 -5.38 -5.32 -6.24
CA ALA A 286 -4.36 -4.47 -5.62
C ALA A 286 -2.93 -5.06 -5.72
N ASP A 287 -2.81 -6.35 -6.00
CA ASP A 287 -1.52 -7.03 -5.99
C ASP A 287 -0.68 -6.71 -7.24
N PRO A 288 0.63 -6.49 -7.07
CA PRO A 288 1.53 -6.35 -8.20
C PRO A 288 1.58 -7.60 -9.08
N VAL A 289 1.33 -7.44 -10.39
CA VAL A 289 1.46 -8.55 -11.35
C VAL A 289 2.89 -9.11 -11.39
N PHE A 290 3.90 -8.28 -11.10
CA PHE A 290 5.33 -8.61 -11.23
C PHE A 290 6.06 -8.78 -9.88
N SER A 291 5.38 -9.30 -8.86
CA SER A 291 5.90 -9.40 -7.48
C SER A 291 7.24 -10.14 -7.31
N GLU A 292 7.60 -11.05 -8.21
CA GLU A 292 8.80 -11.91 -8.06
C GLU A 292 10.01 -11.56 -8.94
N ILE A 293 10.05 -10.40 -9.62
CA ILE A 293 11.31 -9.93 -10.24
C ILE A 293 12.41 -9.69 -9.16
N MET A 294 12.00 -9.66 -7.88
CA MET A 294 12.79 -9.51 -6.65
C MET A 294 13.70 -10.71 -6.30
N ASN A 295 14.40 -11.33 -7.25
CA ASN A 295 15.45 -12.28 -6.88
C ASN A 295 16.61 -12.35 -7.90
N ARG A 296 17.52 -11.38 -7.79
CA ARG A 296 18.97 -11.59 -7.57
C ARG A 296 19.68 -10.25 -7.53
N ASP A 297 20.33 -10.03 -6.39
CA ASP A 297 21.25 -8.94 -6.07
C ASP A 297 20.62 -7.53 -6.05
N TYR A 298 20.27 -7.13 -4.82
CA TYR A 298 20.21 -5.74 -4.38
C TYR A 298 21.58 -5.09 -4.66
N ILE A 299 21.79 -4.61 -5.89
CA ILE A 299 22.84 -3.66 -6.24
C ILE A 299 22.16 -2.40 -6.74
N ILE A 300 21.54 -1.68 -5.81
CA ILE A 300 21.70 -0.23 -5.79
C ILE A 300 21.93 0.15 -4.32
N GLY A 301 23.14 0.63 -4.03
CA GLY A 301 23.37 1.43 -2.82
C GLY A 301 24.10 0.78 -1.65
N ALA A 302 25.24 0.11 -1.87
CA ALA A 302 26.27 0.03 -0.84
C ALA A 302 27.67 -0.05 -1.49
N GLY A 303 28.38 1.09 -1.51
CA GLY A 303 29.84 1.08 -1.60
C GLY A 303 30.49 1.04 -3.00
N VAL A 304 29.89 1.61 -4.04
CA VAL A 304 30.72 1.96 -5.22
C VAL A 304 31.54 3.20 -4.83
N ASN A 305 32.84 3.02 -4.67
CA ASN A 305 33.76 4.12 -4.35
C ASN A 305 33.79 5.09 -5.55
N ARG A 306 33.09 6.23 -5.43
CA ARG A 306 32.81 7.17 -6.53
C ARG A 306 34.02 7.98 -7.00
N GLU A 307 35.16 7.89 -6.32
CA GLU A 307 36.38 8.62 -6.69
C GLU A 307 37.15 7.99 -7.88
N GLU A 308 36.74 6.83 -8.40
CA GLU A 308 37.47 6.11 -9.47
C GLU A 308 36.83 6.12 -10.87
N TYR A 309 35.62 6.65 -11.05
CA TYR A 309 34.90 6.54 -12.33
C TYR A 309 34.60 7.89 -12.96
N SER A 310 34.91 8.03 -14.25
CA SER A 310 34.56 9.22 -15.03
C SER A 310 33.06 9.23 -15.37
N PRO A 311 32.47 10.39 -15.70
CA PRO A 311 31.06 10.49 -16.10
C PRO A 311 30.69 9.54 -17.26
N GLU A 312 31.61 9.29 -18.19
CA GLU A 312 31.39 8.35 -19.30
C GLU A 312 31.31 6.88 -18.83
N ALA A 313 31.98 6.52 -17.74
CA ALA A 313 31.93 5.18 -17.16
C ALA A 313 30.64 4.94 -16.35
N LEU A 314 30.07 6.00 -15.75
CA LEU A 314 28.74 5.93 -15.15
C LEU A 314 27.66 5.77 -16.22
N ASP A 315 27.77 6.49 -17.33
CA ASP A 315 26.90 6.35 -18.50
C ASP A 315 26.89 4.89 -19.02
N GLU A 316 28.07 4.26 -19.13
CA GLU A 316 28.20 2.85 -19.54
C GLU A 316 27.61 1.85 -18.52
N ILE A 317 27.66 2.16 -17.21
CA ILE A 317 27.07 1.31 -16.15
C ILE A 317 25.53 1.42 -16.15
N TYR A 318 24.96 2.60 -16.34
CA TYR A 318 23.50 2.78 -16.42
C TYR A 318 22.92 2.31 -17.77
N HIS A 319 23.71 2.35 -18.85
CA HIS A 319 23.34 1.82 -20.16
C HIS A 319 23.55 0.30 -20.34
N THR A 320 24.16 -0.40 -19.37
CA THR A 320 24.36 -1.86 -19.43
C THR A 320 23.43 -2.66 -18.51
N SER A 321 22.51 -2.02 -17.78
CA SER A 321 21.42 -2.72 -17.09
C SER A 321 20.39 -3.21 -18.11
N SER A 322 20.05 -4.50 -18.08
CA SER A 322 19.14 -5.10 -19.07
C SER A 322 17.81 -4.36 -19.12
N SER A 323 17.43 -3.83 -20.27
CA SER A 323 16.15 -3.18 -20.51
C SER A 323 15.01 -4.19 -20.26
N TRP A 324 14.46 -4.18 -19.06
CA TRP A 324 13.19 -4.85 -18.81
C TRP A 324 12.11 -4.14 -19.63
N GLY A 325 11.08 -4.87 -20.05
CA GLY A 325 9.95 -4.25 -20.73
C GLY A 325 8.77 -5.19 -20.86
N ILE A 326 7.65 -4.65 -21.32
CA ILE A 326 6.43 -5.39 -21.62
C ILE A 326 5.93 -5.02 -23.01
N VAL A 327 5.46 -6.01 -23.75
CA VAL A 327 4.75 -5.82 -25.01
C VAL A 327 3.33 -6.35 -24.82
N PHE A 328 2.36 -5.44 -24.92
CA PHE A 328 0.94 -5.78 -24.86
C PHE A 328 0.43 -6.22 -26.24
N PRO A 329 -0.54 -7.15 -26.30
CA PRO A 329 -1.28 -7.41 -27.52
C PRO A 329 -2.27 -6.27 -27.81
N ASP A 330 -2.67 -6.14 -29.07
CA ASP A 330 -3.60 -5.09 -29.53
C ASP A 330 -4.98 -5.22 -28.88
N SER A 331 -5.31 -6.42 -28.39
CA SER A 331 -6.56 -6.75 -27.73
C SER A 331 -6.69 -6.20 -26.30
N VAL A 332 -5.62 -5.74 -25.66
CA VAL A 332 -5.69 -5.17 -24.30
C VAL A 332 -6.40 -3.81 -24.33
N LYS A 333 -7.45 -3.71 -23.52
CA LYS A 333 -8.29 -2.52 -23.35
C LYS A 333 -8.21 -1.94 -21.94
N THR A 334 -7.80 -2.74 -20.97
CA THR A 334 -7.76 -2.35 -19.56
C THR A 334 -6.42 -2.72 -18.93
N ILE A 335 -5.81 -1.76 -18.26
CA ILE A 335 -4.65 -1.99 -17.38
C ILE A 335 -5.08 -1.56 -15.98
N ASN A 336 -5.26 -2.53 -15.10
CA ASN A 336 -5.82 -2.37 -13.76
C ASN A 336 -4.77 -1.85 -12.75
N ASP A 337 -5.21 -1.51 -11.54
CA ASP A 337 -4.29 -1.07 -10.47
C ASP A 337 -3.21 -2.12 -10.20
N GLY A 338 -1.98 -1.70 -9.89
CA GLY A 338 -0.88 -2.62 -9.61
C GLY A 338 -0.36 -3.43 -10.81
N ALA A 339 -0.97 -3.28 -12.00
CA ALA A 339 -0.65 -4.04 -13.21
C ALA A 339 0.83 -4.06 -13.56
N LEU A 340 1.54 -2.95 -13.40
CA LEU A 340 2.98 -2.81 -13.61
C LEU A 340 3.70 -2.44 -12.30
N GLY A 341 3.15 -2.85 -11.16
CA GLY A 341 3.77 -2.74 -9.84
C GLY A 341 4.84 -3.81 -9.59
N GLY A 342 5.71 -3.59 -8.60
CA GLY A 342 6.74 -4.56 -8.19
C GLY A 342 7.98 -4.61 -9.11
N ILE A 343 8.10 -3.65 -10.02
CA ILE A 343 9.19 -3.58 -11.00
C ILE A 343 10.14 -2.48 -10.57
N TYR A 344 11.39 -2.84 -10.30
CA TYR A 344 12.46 -1.95 -9.85
C TYR A 344 13.52 -1.72 -10.94
N GLU A 345 13.07 -1.72 -12.20
CA GLU A 345 13.93 -1.62 -13.38
C GLU A 345 13.65 -0.31 -14.13
N THR A 346 14.55 0.03 -15.04
CA THR A 346 14.35 1.16 -15.95
C THR A 346 13.85 0.66 -17.31
N MET A 347 12.78 1.28 -17.81
CA MET A 347 12.23 1.08 -19.14
C MET A 347 12.50 2.31 -20.01
N ASP A 348 13.07 2.09 -21.20
CA ASP A 348 13.27 3.17 -22.16
C ASP A 348 11.93 3.68 -22.72
N VAL A 349 11.06 2.76 -23.13
CA VAL A 349 9.76 3.09 -23.71
C VAL A 349 8.70 2.13 -23.17
N LEU A 350 7.60 2.68 -22.65
CA LEU A 350 6.36 1.94 -22.43
C LEU A 350 5.38 2.25 -23.57
N GLU A 351 5.26 1.31 -24.50
CA GLU A 351 4.26 1.33 -25.57
C GLU A 351 2.94 0.80 -25.00
N LEU A 352 1.94 1.67 -24.88
CA LEU A 352 0.59 1.31 -24.43
C LEU A 352 -0.25 0.77 -25.60
N PRO A 353 -1.24 -0.11 -25.34
CA PRO A 353 -2.11 -0.65 -26.37
C PRO A 353 -2.85 0.46 -27.13
N ALA A 354 -2.95 0.33 -28.46
CA ALA A 354 -3.60 1.34 -29.30
C ALA A 354 -5.08 1.55 -28.93
N GLU A 355 -5.79 0.47 -28.57
CA GLU A 355 -7.20 0.47 -28.19
C GLU A 355 -7.40 0.54 -26.67
N LEU A 356 -6.39 0.97 -25.90
CA LEU A 356 -6.51 1.11 -24.44
C LEU A 356 -7.66 2.05 -24.09
N GLU A 357 -8.65 1.52 -23.37
CA GLU A 357 -9.83 2.25 -22.91
C GLU A 357 -9.61 2.74 -21.47
N THR A 358 -9.08 1.89 -20.60
CA THR A 358 -8.94 2.17 -19.17
C THR A 358 -7.52 1.93 -18.67
N LEU A 359 -6.93 2.94 -18.04
CA LEU A 359 -5.68 2.84 -17.29
C LEU A 359 -5.98 3.28 -15.86
N ALA A 360 -5.84 2.36 -14.91
CA ALA A 360 -6.06 2.66 -13.50
C ALA A 360 -4.96 3.60 -12.97
N ASP A 361 -5.29 4.41 -11.96
CA ASP A 361 -4.39 5.44 -11.44
C ASP A 361 -3.06 4.86 -10.91
N ASN A 362 -3.08 3.64 -10.35
CA ASN A 362 -1.89 2.97 -9.82
C ASN A 362 -1.41 1.82 -10.72
N ALA A 363 -1.86 1.80 -11.98
CA ALA A 363 -1.47 0.77 -12.94
C ALA A 363 0.05 0.73 -13.16
N ILE A 364 0.70 1.90 -13.13
CA ILE A 364 2.14 2.04 -13.29
C ILE A 364 2.77 2.13 -11.91
N GLY A 365 3.58 1.13 -11.54
CA GLY A 365 4.22 1.07 -10.24
C GLY A 365 5.05 2.31 -9.91
N LYS A 366 5.03 2.72 -8.63
CA LYS A 366 5.80 3.87 -8.12
C LYS A 366 7.32 3.74 -8.36
N ASP A 367 7.83 2.51 -8.38
CA ASP A 367 9.27 2.22 -8.48
C ASP A 367 9.71 1.90 -9.92
N LEU A 368 8.76 1.84 -10.87
CA LEU A 368 9.04 1.61 -12.28
C LEU A 368 9.51 2.91 -12.93
N ASN A 369 10.78 2.93 -13.35
CA ASN A 369 11.40 4.11 -13.95
C ASN A 369 11.19 4.09 -15.47
N ILE A 370 10.31 4.94 -15.98
CA ILE A 370 9.99 5.01 -17.42
C ILE A 370 10.61 6.28 -17.99
N ARG A 371 11.31 6.17 -19.13
CA ARG A 371 11.86 7.34 -19.85
C ARG A 371 10.88 7.93 -20.87
N GLU A 372 10.05 7.12 -21.51
CA GLU A 372 9.10 7.57 -22.51
C GLU A 372 7.80 6.75 -22.48
N PHE A 373 6.66 7.42 -22.53
CA PHE A 373 5.36 6.81 -22.83
C PHE A 373 5.01 7.01 -24.30
N ARG A 374 4.41 5.98 -24.89
CA ARG A 374 3.82 6.05 -26.24
C ARG A 374 2.46 5.38 -26.28
N ILE A 375 1.57 5.96 -27.07
CA ILE A 375 0.27 5.39 -27.42
C ILE A 375 -0.14 5.91 -28.80
N SER A 376 -0.99 5.17 -29.50
CA SER A 376 -1.55 5.59 -30.80
C SER A 376 -2.19 6.97 -30.73
N GLU A 377 -1.92 7.82 -31.73
CA GLU A 377 -2.56 9.15 -31.87
C GLU A 377 -4.09 9.06 -32.09
N GLU A 378 -4.57 7.89 -32.53
CA GLU A 378 -6.00 7.61 -32.74
C GLU A 378 -6.70 7.13 -31.45
N ASN A 379 -5.96 6.96 -30.34
CA ASN A 379 -6.56 6.55 -29.07
C ASN A 379 -7.53 7.63 -28.56
N LYS A 380 -8.71 7.20 -28.13
CA LYS A 380 -9.82 8.11 -27.78
C LYS A 380 -9.70 8.70 -26.37
N ASN A 381 -8.95 8.07 -25.49
CA ASN A 381 -8.93 8.37 -24.06
C ASN A 381 -7.58 8.92 -23.58
N TYR A 382 -6.49 8.54 -24.23
CA TYR A 382 -5.13 8.93 -23.88
C TYR A 382 -4.36 9.40 -25.09
N ARG A 383 -3.30 10.15 -24.83
CA ARG A 383 -2.32 10.53 -25.83
C ARG A 383 -0.99 10.81 -25.16
N THR A 384 0.08 10.82 -25.94
CA THR A 384 1.39 11.24 -25.45
C THR A 384 1.83 12.54 -26.12
N ALA A 385 2.58 13.35 -25.39
CA ALA A 385 3.25 14.52 -25.91
C ALA A 385 4.60 14.65 -25.20
N ASP A 386 5.70 14.73 -25.98
CA ASP A 386 7.08 14.77 -25.45
C ASP A 386 7.39 13.62 -24.47
N GLY A 387 6.90 12.42 -24.80
CA GLY A 387 7.06 11.22 -23.97
C GLY A 387 6.24 11.18 -22.68
N ILE A 388 5.40 12.19 -22.40
CA ILE A 388 4.54 12.27 -21.22
C ILE A 388 3.13 11.79 -21.57
N LEU A 389 2.48 11.07 -20.64
CA LEU A 389 1.13 10.54 -20.83
C LEU A 389 0.06 11.52 -20.31
N TYR A 390 -0.92 11.83 -21.15
CA TYR A 390 -2.04 12.72 -20.86
C TYR A 390 -3.38 12.04 -21.20
N SER A 391 -4.48 12.61 -20.70
CA SER A 391 -5.80 12.40 -21.29
C SER A 391 -5.83 12.88 -22.74
N SER A 392 -6.68 12.31 -23.57
CA SER A 392 -6.78 12.63 -25.01
C SER A 392 -7.08 14.11 -25.28
N ASP A 393 -7.79 14.78 -24.36
CA ASP A 393 -8.10 16.21 -24.39
C ASP A 393 -7.00 17.12 -23.81
N MET A 394 -5.87 16.55 -23.36
CA MET A 394 -4.76 17.23 -22.69
C MET A 394 -5.10 17.94 -21.37
N LYS A 395 -6.30 17.70 -20.79
CA LYS A 395 -6.69 18.35 -19.53
C LYS A 395 -6.08 17.72 -18.30
N LYS A 396 -5.67 16.46 -18.36
CA LYS A 396 -5.07 15.74 -17.23
C LYS A 396 -3.70 15.20 -17.61
N LEU A 397 -2.68 15.54 -16.83
CA LEU A 397 -1.38 14.86 -16.89
C LEU A 397 -1.51 13.58 -16.06
N ILE A 398 -1.43 12.43 -16.74
CA ILE A 398 -1.67 11.13 -16.10
C ILE A 398 -0.39 10.60 -15.48
N ARG A 399 0.72 10.59 -16.24
CA ARG A 399 1.99 10.09 -15.74
C ARG A 399 3.16 10.77 -16.44
N PHE A 400 4.10 11.25 -15.64
CA PHE A 400 5.36 11.85 -16.07
C PHE A 400 6.48 10.80 -16.07
N PRO A 401 7.40 10.82 -17.05
CA PRO A 401 8.58 9.96 -17.05
C PRO A 401 9.48 10.16 -15.82
N SER A 402 9.81 9.08 -15.10
CA SER A 402 10.65 9.09 -13.89
C SER A 402 12.09 8.62 -14.12
N GLY A 403 12.42 8.08 -15.29
CA GLY A 403 13.76 7.59 -15.62
C GLY A 403 14.77 8.70 -15.93
N ILE A 404 15.88 8.76 -15.18
CA ILE A 404 16.96 9.74 -15.35
C ILE A 404 17.93 9.35 -16.50
N PRO A 405 18.52 10.33 -17.22
CA PRO A 405 17.93 11.60 -17.64
C PRO A 405 17.43 11.42 -19.07
N TYR A 406 16.12 11.37 -19.27
CA TYR A 406 15.56 11.80 -20.54
C TYR A 406 15.27 13.30 -20.41
N PRO A 407 16.14 14.21 -20.90
CA PRO A 407 15.67 15.56 -21.18
C PRO A 407 14.62 15.39 -22.26
N SER A 408 13.36 15.65 -21.90
CA SER A 408 12.33 15.84 -22.91
C SER A 408 12.83 16.95 -23.85
N GLU A 409 12.53 16.89 -25.15
CA GLU A 409 13.09 17.87 -26.11
C GLU A 409 12.66 19.31 -25.75
N SER A 410 11.58 19.45 -24.97
CA SER A 410 11.08 20.73 -24.48
C SER A 410 11.72 21.22 -23.17
N ALA A 411 12.55 20.42 -22.49
CA ALA A 411 13.20 20.83 -21.25
C ALA A 411 14.30 21.87 -21.49
N GLU A 412 14.27 22.97 -20.74
CA GLU A 412 15.40 23.89 -20.71
C GLU A 412 16.50 23.33 -19.80
N VAL A 413 17.72 23.24 -20.33
CA VAL A 413 18.88 22.69 -19.60
C VAL A 413 19.89 23.81 -19.33
N SER A 414 20.29 23.95 -18.06
CA SER A 414 21.39 24.83 -17.65
C SER A 414 22.41 24.08 -16.81
N LYS A 415 23.68 24.45 -16.92
CA LYS A 415 24.78 23.84 -16.16
C LYS A 415 25.53 24.90 -15.36
N GLU A 416 25.71 24.66 -14.05
CA GLU A 416 26.52 25.48 -13.16
C GLU A 416 27.47 24.57 -12.36
N GLY A 417 28.78 24.66 -12.63
CA GLY A 417 29.75 23.69 -12.10
C GLY A 417 29.46 22.27 -12.60
N ASP A 418 29.37 21.32 -11.66
CA ASP A 418 29.02 19.92 -11.93
C ASP A 418 27.50 19.67 -11.88
N THR A 419 26.71 20.64 -11.40
CA THR A 419 25.25 20.53 -11.31
C THR A 419 24.57 20.82 -12.65
N VAL A 420 23.66 19.93 -13.05
CA VAL A 420 22.79 20.12 -14.20
C VAL A 420 21.37 20.41 -13.72
N SER A 421 20.75 21.47 -14.22
CA SER A 421 19.37 21.83 -13.90
C SER A 421 18.49 21.69 -15.13
N PHE A 422 17.33 21.06 -14.94
CA PHE A 422 16.30 20.85 -15.95
C PHE A 422 15.05 21.62 -15.54
N THR A 423 14.50 22.41 -16.46
CA THR A 423 13.23 23.12 -16.26
C THR A 423 12.19 22.58 -17.23
N TYR A 424 11.09 22.09 -16.70
CA TYR A 424 9.95 21.58 -17.48
C TYR A 424 8.74 22.48 -17.25
N SER A 425 8.18 22.98 -18.35
CA SER A 425 6.91 23.70 -18.32
C SER A 425 5.80 22.74 -18.73
N ILE A 426 4.85 22.51 -17.84
CA ILE A 426 3.69 21.69 -18.15
C ILE A 426 2.83 22.44 -19.19
N PRO A 427 2.34 21.77 -20.25
CA PRO A 427 1.63 22.44 -21.33
C PRO A 427 0.37 23.20 -20.89
N GLU A 428 0.08 24.31 -21.58
CA GLU A 428 -1.18 25.04 -21.41
C GLU A 428 -2.40 24.16 -21.74
N GLY A 429 -3.47 24.30 -20.94
CA GLY A 429 -4.70 23.53 -21.07
C GLY A 429 -4.79 22.35 -20.09
N VAL A 430 -3.69 21.96 -19.45
CA VAL A 430 -3.72 20.99 -18.34
C VAL A 430 -4.40 21.64 -17.13
N GLU A 431 -5.52 21.06 -16.72
CA GLU A 431 -6.34 21.48 -15.58
C GLU A 431 -6.08 20.61 -14.32
N GLU A 432 -5.56 19.38 -14.48
CA GLU A 432 -5.33 18.43 -13.38
C GLU A 432 -3.96 17.72 -13.51
N ILE A 433 -3.23 17.62 -12.39
CA ILE A 433 -2.15 16.64 -12.22
C ILE A 433 -2.73 15.38 -11.57
N GLY A 434 -2.66 14.26 -12.28
CA GLY A 434 -3.25 13.00 -11.85
C GLY A 434 -2.59 12.36 -10.63
N ARG A 435 -3.29 11.38 -10.05
CA ARG A 435 -2.78 10.56 -8.95
C ARG A 435 -1.44 9.92 -9.33
N TYR A 436 -0.46 9.97 -8.43
CA TYR A 436 0.91 9.50 -8.65
C TYR A 436 1.65 10.08 -9.87
N ALA A 437 1.18 11.12 -10.55
CA ALA A 437 1.72 11.52 -11.84
C ALA A 437 3.26 11.74 -11.88
N PHE A 438 3.85 12.26 -10.80
CA PHE A 438 5.28 12.51 -10.59
C PHE A 438 5.89 11.70 -9.45
N SER A 439 5.27 10.59 -9.04
CA SER A 439 5.79 9.80 -7.92
C SER A 439 7.22 9.31 -8.17
N ASN A 440 8.09 9.50 -7.17
CA ASN A 440 9.54 9.22 -7.16
C ASN A 440 10.35 9.95 -8.25
N PHE A 441 9.77 10.94 -8.91
CA PHE A 441 10.47 11.72 -9.93
C PHE A 441 11.70 12.42 -9.33
N GLY A 442 12.88 12.27 -9.95
CA GLY A 442 14.12 12.90 -9.49
C GLY A 442 14.77 12.28 -8.24
N ALA A 443 14.16 11.26 -7.61
CA ALA A 443 14.63 10.70 -6.34
C ALA A 443 16.03 10.04 -6.43
N SER A 444 16.44 9.55 -7.60
CA SER A 444 17.74 8.93 -7.83
C SER A 444 18.79 9.89 -8.43
N ALA A 445 18.49 11.19 -8.55
CA ALA A 445 19.32 12.17 -9.23
C ALA A 445 20.24 12.96 -8.29
N TYR A 446 21.37 12.37 -7.87
CA TYR A 446 22.27 12.99 -6.89
C TYR A 446 22.96 14.29 -7.35
N GLU A 447 22.97 14.60 -8.65
CA GLU A 447 23.66 15.77 -9.23
C GLU A 447 22.78 16.60 -10.17
N GLN A 448 21.49 16.26 -10.26
CA GLN A 448 20.56 16.94 -11.14
C GLN A 448 19.46 17.62 -10.35
N ARG A 449 19.05 18.78 -10.84
CA ARG A 449 18.04 19.62 -10.21
C ARG A 449 16.87 19.79 -11.16
N TYR A 450 15.67 19.62 -10.63
CA TYR A 450 14.45 19.67 -11.43
C TYR A 450 13.58 20.86 -11.01
N THR A 451 13.22 21.70 -11.97
CA THR A 451 12.23 22.76 -11.79
C THR A 451 10.99 22.43 -12.61
N LEU A 452 9.83 22.42 -11.95
CA LEU A 452 8.53 22.27 -12.63
C LEU A 452 7.78 23.59 -12.62
N ILE A 453 7.25 23.98 -13.78
CA ILE A 453 6.42 25.16 -13.96
C ILE A 453 5.01 24.71 -14.32
N MET A 454 4.06 24.95 -13.41
CA MET A 454 2.65 24.64 -13.62
C MET A 454 1.99 25.64 -14.57
N PRO A 455 1.02 25.21 -15.41
CA PRO A 455 0.35 26.11 -16.33
C PRO A 455 -0.71 26.94 -15.57
N PRO A 456 -1.02 28.17 -16.02
CA PRO A 456 -2.10 29.00 -15.46
C PRO A 456 -3.48 28.36 -15.42
N THR A 457 -3.69 27.29 -16.20
CA THR A 457 -4.96 26.57 -16.31
C THR A 457 -5.16 25.48 -15.25
N LEU A 458 -4.12 25.15 -14.48
CA LEU A 458 -4.15 24.08 -13.49
C LEU A 458 -5.03 24.46 -12.30
N LYS A 459 -5.91 23.53 -11.89
CA LYS A 459 -6.86 23.68 -10.79
C LYS A 459 -6.64 22.68 -9.66
N SER A 460 -6.13 21.50 -9.95
CA SER A 460 -6.00 20.45 -8.93
C SER A 460 -4.73 19.61 -9.05
N ILE A 461 -4.16 19.27 -7.89
CA ILE A 461 -3.08 18.29 -7.75
C ILE A 461 -3.63 17.07 -7.02
N GLY A 462 -3.63 15.92 -7.71
CA GLY A 462 -4.23 14.69 -7.23
C GLY A 462 -3.44 13.97 -6.13
N ILE A 463 -4.09 12.95 -5.56
CA ILE A 463 -3.56 12.13 -4.47
C ILE A 463 -2.14 11.62 -4.81
N ARG A 464 -1.18 11.81 -3.90
CA ARG A 464 0.20 11.31 -4.08
C ARG A 464 0.89 11.73 -5.38
N ALA A 465 0.43 12.78 -6.06
CA ALA A 465 0.97 13.21 -7.35
C ALA A 465 2.50 13.35 -7.34
N PHE A 466 3.08 13.89 -6.26
CA PHE A 466 4.50 14.10 -6.04
C PHE A 466 5.06 13.24 -4.91
N TYR A 467 4.43 12.09 -4.61
CA TYR A 467 4.92 11.17 -3.58
C TYR A 467 6.40 10.83 -3.79
N GLY A 468 7.27 11.16 -2.84
CA GLY A 468 8.70 10.88 -2.91
C GLY A 468 9.47 11.62 -4.01
N ALA A 469 8.86 12.60 -4.68
CA ALA A 469 9.51 13.36 -5.75
C ALA A 469 10.62 14.25 -5.19
N SER A 470 11.71 14.44 -5.94
CA SER A 470 12.81 15.34 -5.59
C SER A 470 12.94 16.44 -6.64
N LEU A 471 12.55 17.65 -6.23
CA LEU A 471 12.52 18.85 -7.05
C LEU A 471 13.41 19.93 -6.41
N GLN A 472 14.12 20.68 -7.25
CA GLN A 472 14.75 21.91 -6.81
C GLN A 472 13.70 22.99 -6.58
N SER A 473 12.72 23.12 -7.48
CA SER A 473 11.71 24.16 -7.40
C SER A 473 10.40 23.70 -8.03
N LEU A 474 9.29 24.11 -7.42
CA LEU A 474 7.95 23.89 -7.93
C LEU A 474 7.22 25.24 -7.97
N ARG A 475 6.91 25.71 -9.18
CA ARG A 475 6.17 26.97 -9.38
C ARG A 475 4.70 26.65 -9.62
N MET A 476 3.91 26.77 -8.57
CA MET A 476 2.45 26.66 -8.63
C MET A 476 1.83 27.91 -9.25
N ASN A 477 0.68 27.77 -9.91
CA ASN A 477 -0.03 28.87 -10.54
C ASN A 477 -1.11 29.46 -9.61
N GLU A 478 -1.37 30.75 -9.77
CA GLU A 478 -2.63 31.34 -9.32
C GLU A 478 -3.79 30.72 -10.12
N GLY A 479 -4.81 30.25 -9.42
CA GLY A 479 -5.92 29.45 -9.98
C GLY A 479 -5.91 27.97 -9.54
N LEU A 480 -4.85 27.50 -8.88
CA LEU A 480 -4.85 26.20 -8.20
C LEU A 480 -5.83 26.23 -7.03
N GLU A 481 -6.83 25.35 -7.04
CA GLU A 481 -7.94 25.30 -6.07
C GLU A 481 -7.71 24.20 -5.03
N THR A 482 -7.24 23.01 -5.43
CA THR A 482 -7.11 21.85 -4.52
C THR A 482 -5.76 21.15 -4.58
N ILE A 483 -5.29 20.73 -3.40
CA ILE A 483 -4.14 19.84 -3.23
C ILE A 483 -4.63 18.64 -2.43
N ASP A 484 -4.71 17.47 -3.05
CA ASP A 484 -5.31 16.28 -2.46
C ASP A 484 -4.38 15.56 -1.46
N ASN A 485 -4.93 14.50 -0.85
CA ASN A 485 -4.27 13.70 0.18
C ASN A 485 -2.89 13.21 -0.29
N GLU A 486 -1.90 13.40 0.59
CA GLU A 486 -0.53 12.94 0.42
C GLU A 486 0.14 13.42 -0.89
N ALA A 487 -0.38 14.47 -1.53
CA ALA A 487 0.11 14.97 -2.82
C ALA A 487 1.63 15.15 -2.86
N PHE A 488 2.24 15.66 -1.80
CA PHE A 488 3.68 15.88 -1.62
C PHE A 488 4.26 15.07 -0.45
N TYR A 489 3.63 13.95 -0.09
CA TYR A 489 4.15 13.07 0.97
C TYR A 489 5.58 12.62 0.62
N GLN A 490 6.53 12.84 1.53
CA GLN A 490 7.97 12.59 1.33
C GLN A 490 8.60 13.30 0.12
N ALA A 491 7.94 14.32 -0.45
CA ALA A 491 8.53 15.10 -1.52
C ALA A 491 9.65 16.00 -0.97
N HIS A 492 10.75 16.07 -1.71
CA HIS A 492 11.88 16.94 -1.44
C HIS A 492 11.79 18.15 -2.35
N LEU A 493 11.57 19.33 -1.78
CA LEU A 493 11.50 20.59 -2.52
C LEU A 493 12.60 21.52 -1.98
N ALA A 494 13.61 21.85 -2.78
CA ALA A 494 14.84 22.51 -2.30
C ALA A 494 14.73 24.05 -2.07
N GLU A 495 15.47 24.50 -1.04
CA GLU A 495 16.04 25.83 -0.72
C GLU A 495 15.18 27.12 -0.64
N ASP A 496 14.14 27.31 -1.47
CA ASP A 496 13.39 28.58 -1.56
C ASP A 496 12.02 28.61 -0.84
N GLY A 497 11.58 27.47 -0.27
CA GLY A 497 10.31 27.37 0.47
C GLY A 497 9.11 26.97 -0.40
N LEU A 498 8.02 26.55 0.25
CA LEU A 498 6.73 26.22 -0.39
C LEU A 498 5.86 27.47 -0.36
N ILE A 499 5.68 28.11 -1.50
CA ILE A 499 4.71 29.20 -1.63
C ILE A 499 3.44 28.60 -2.22
N LEU A 500 2.44 28.43 -1.36
CA LEU A 500 1.10 28.07 -1.81
C LEU A 500 0.44 29.30 -2.46
N PRO A 501 -0.17 29.16 -3.64
CA PRO A 501 -0.86 30.28 -4.28
C PRO A 501 -2.11 30.69 -3.50
N ASP A 502 -2.47 31.97 -3.57
CA ASP A 502 -3.58 32.53 -2.79
C ASP A 502 -4.94 31.93 -3.16
N SER A 503 -5.03 31.22 -4.29
CA SER A 503 -6.24 30.55 -4.80
C SER A 503 -6.56 29.20 -4.15
N VAL A 504 -5.64 28.59 -3.40
CA VAL A 504 -5.86 27.23 -2.85
C VAL A 504 -6.92 27.25 -1.75
N GLU A 505 -8.02 26.53 -2.00
CA GLU A 505 -9.16 26.45 -1.10
C GLU A 505 -9.10 25.20 -0.19
N LYS A 506 -8.40 24.14 -0.60
CA LYS A 506 -8.34 22.88 0.15
C LYS A 506 -6.98 22.19 0.09
N ILE A 507 -6.53 21.72 1.25
CA ILE A 507 -5.33 20.88 1.42
C ILE A 507 -5.74 19.56 2.10
N GLY A 508 -5.42 18.44 1.46
CA GLY A 508 -5.78 17.10 1.91
C GLY A 508 -4.90 16.55 3.05
N ASP A 509 -5.27 15.37 3.52
CA ASP A 509 -4.57 14.68 4.62
C ASP A 509 -3.14 14.34 4.22
N GLY A 510 -2.17 14.64 5.09
CA GLY A 510 -0.75 14.35 4.85
C GLY A 510 -0.16 15.01 3.61
N ALA A 511 -0.81 16.02 3.02
CA ALA A 511 -0.45 16.58 1.72
C ALA A 511 1.01 17.01 1.64
N PHE A 512 1.59 17.57 2.70
CA PHE A 512 3.00 17.99 2.80
C PHE A 512 3.74 17.28 3.93
N LYS A 513 3.28 16.07 4.30
CA LYS A 513 3.89 15.31 5.39
C LYS A 513 5.29 14.82 4.99
N LEU A 514 6.26 15.08 5.86
CA LEU A 514 7.65 14.66 5.68
C LEU A 514 8.05 13.69 6.79
N VAL A 515 8.62 12.55 6.39
CA VAL A 515 9.23 11.59 7.31
C VAL A 515 10.73 11.65 7.05
N THR A 516 11.50 11.92 8.10
CA THR A 516 12.96 11.83 8.05
C THR A 516 13.34 10.40 7.70
N ARG A 517 14.12 10.22 6.64
CA ARG A 517 14.84 8.96 6.44
C ARG A 517 15.99 8.99 7.44
N ASP A 518 15.96 8.09 8.43
CA ASP A 518 17.16 7.74 9.18
C ASP A 518 18.17 7.18 8.17
N ASN A 519 18.97 8.05 7.56
CA ASN A 519 20.14 7.61 6.83
C ASN A 519 21.16 7.22 7.91
N ASP A 520 21.50 5.92 7.97
CA ASP A 520 22.50 5.32 8.88
C ASP A 520 23.89 6.01 8.85
N ASP A 521 24.11 6.97 7.96
CA ASP A 521 25.38 7.70 7.80
C ASP A 521 25.43 9.06 8.51
N GLY A 522 24.35 9.48 9.19
CA GLY A 522 24.30 10.76 9.91
C GLY A 522 24.27 11.99 9.00
N SER A 523 24.02 11.83 7.69
CA SER A 523 23.65 12.93 6.81
C SER A 523 22.14 13.20 6.93
N GLY A 524 21.74 13.75 8.08
CA GLY A 524 20.43 14.38 8.22
C GLY A 524 20.33 15.44 7.13
N SER A 525 19.55 15.17 6.10
CA SER A 525 19.39 16.15 5.04
C SER A 525 18.46 17.23 5.57
N GLU A 526 18.74 18.49 5.24
CA GLU A 526 17.84 19.61 5.50
C GLU A 526 16.58 19.45 4.63
N TYR A 527 15.70 18.51 4.99
CA TYR A 527 14.44 18.24 4.32
C TYR A 527 13.37 19.15 4.93
N GLY A 528 13.18 20.34 4.38
CA GLY A 528 12.11 21.20 4.87
C GLY A 528 12.02 22.56 4.20
N PHE A 529 10.80 23.08 4.13
CA PHE A 529 10.56 24.46 3.76
C PHE A 529 10.99 25.38 4.90
N LYS A 530 11.62 26.51 4.57
CA LYS A 530 12.08 27.48 5.58
C LYS A 530 10.94 28.34 6.17
N GLU A 531 9.81 28.43 5.48
CA GLU A 531 8.65 29.23 5.87
C GLU A 531 7.40 28.68 5.16
N ILE A 532 6.23 28.89 5.76
CA ILE A 532 4.93 28.58 5.16
C ILE A 532 3.97 29.77 5.35
N HIS A 533 3.27 30.14 4.28
CA HIS A 533 2.18 31.11 4.30
C HIS A 533 0.89 30.40 3.88
N LEU A 534 -0.13 30.45 4.72
CA LEU A 534 -1.44 29.88 4.38
C LEU A 534 -2.21 30.84 3.46
N PRO A 535 -2.82 30.35 2.37
CA PRO A 535 -3.66 31.14 1.48
C PRO A 535 -4.86 31.77 2.17
N ASP A 536 -5.20 33.02 1.81
CA ASP A 536 -6.40 33.71 2.29
C ASP A 536 -7.72 33.03 1.86
N SER A 537 -7.68 32.26 0.78
CA SER A 537 -8.83 31.54 0.25
C SER A 537 -9.11 30.21 0.94
N LEU A 538 -8.15 29.69 1.71
CA LEU A 538 -8.16 28.35 2.29
C LEU A 538 -9.37 28.12 3.21
N GLU A 539 -10.12 27.05 2.96
CA GLU A 539 -11.31 26.68 3.72
C GLU A 539 -11.13 25.40 4.56
N GLU A 540 -10.29 24.47 4.11
CA GLU A 540 -10.10 23.15 4.74
C GLU A 540 -8.64 22.69 4.72
N ILE A 541 -8.18 22.12 5.85
CA ILE A 541 -6.87 21.47 5.98
C ILE A 541 -7.05 20.08 6.63
N GLY A 542 -6.53 19.05 5.95
CA GLY A 542 -6.59 17.65 6.34
C GLY A 542 -5.65 17.25 7.50
N GLU A 543 -5.85 16.04 8.01
CA GLU A 543 -5.10 15.48 9.14
C GLU A 543 -3.63 15.34 8.75
N GLU A 544 -2.71 15.75 9.65
CA GLU A 544 -1.26 15.65 9.43
C GLU A 544 -0.74 16.37 8.16
N ALA A 545 -1.51 17.31 7.59
CA ALA A 545 -1.16 17.97 6.32
C ALA A 545 0.26 18.54 6.28
N PHE A 546 0.75 19.10 7.39
CA PHE A 546 2.10 19.63 7.55
C PHE A 546 2.87 18.91 8.67
N ASP A 547 2.65 17.61 8.89
CA ASP A 547 3.38 16.83 9.90
C ASP A 547 4.82 16.54 9.46
N ILE A 548 5.79 16.79 10.34
CA ILE A 548 7.22 16.65 10.04
C ILE A 548 7.91 16.01 11.24
N PHE A 549 8.59 14.90 10.98
CA PHE A 549 9.37 14.16 11.99
C PHE A 549 10.82 14.64 12.08
N ASP A 550 11.02 15.95 12.22
CA ASP A 550 12.30 16.57 12.48
C ASP A 550 12.24 17.34 13.81
N GLU A 551 13.31 17.28 14.60
CA GLU A 551 13.39 17.95 15.91
C GLU A 551 13.23 19.47 15.79
N GLU A 552 13.64 20.06 14.66
CA GLU A 552 13.52 21.50 14.44
C GLU A 552 12.20 21.94 13.79
N GLY A 553 11.48 21.05 13.08
CA GLY A 553 10.27 21.37 12.31
C GLY A 553 10.43 22.51 11.28
N ILE A 554 9.35 22.94 10.64
CA ILE A 554 9.33 24.16 9.81
C ILE A 554 9.28 25.37 10.73
N LYS A 555 10.39 26.10 10.85
CA LYS A 555 10.39 27.38 11.56
C LYS A 555 9.52 28.39 10.81
N CYS A 556 8.55 28.99 11.49
CA CYS A 556 7.68 29.99 10.89
C CYS A 556 7.55 31.19 11.82
N ALA A 557 7.38 32.39 11.24
CA ALA A 557 6.81 33.53 11.96
C ALA A 557 5.41 33.15 12.52
N PRO A 558 4.70 34.02 13.26
CA PRO A 558 3.35 33.68 13.71
C PRO A 558 2.49 33.13 12.56
N LEU A 559 1.93 31.94 12.74
CA LEU A 559 1.15 31.27 11.69
C LEU A 559 -0.20 31.98 11.57
N ASN A 560 -0.51 32.50 10.38
CA ASN A 560 -1.75 33.24 10.14
C ASN A 560 -2.84 32.30 9.63
N VAL A 561 -3.95 32.22 10.37
CA VAL A 561 -5.18 31.56 9.96
C VAL A 561 -6.13 32.60 9.37
N GLY A 562 -6.40 32.48 8.07
CA GLY A 562 -7.24 33.42 7.32
C GLY A 562 -8.73 33.34 7.66
N ARG A 563 -9.48 34.36 7.23
CA ARG A 563 -10.93 34.52 7.51
C ARG A 563 -11.83 33.40 6.97
N ARG A 564 -11.40 32.69 5.91
CA ARG A 564 -12.21 31.66 5.25
C ARG A 564 -12.04 30.25 5.83
N LEU A 565 -11.02 30.01 6.66
CA LEU A 565 -10.71 28.68 7.16
C LEU A 565 -11.79 28.16 8.11
N LYS A 566 -12.46 27.07 7.72
CA LYS A 566 -13.63 26.48 8.42
C LYS A 566 -13.29 25.19 9.14
N HIS A 567 -12.34 24.42 8.61
CA HIS A 567 -11.97 23.12 9.12
C HIS A 567 -10.45 22.93 9.17
N ILE A 568 -9.97 22.61 10.36
CA ILE A 568 -8.59 22.23 10.65
C ILE A 568 -8.67 20.86 11.31
N ALA A 569 -8.23 19.83 10.61
CA ALA A 569 -8.21 18.48 11.15
C ALA A 569 -7.08 18.31 12.19
N PRO A 570 -7.14 17.26 13.04
CA PRO A 570 -6.09 17.00 14.03
C PRO A 570 -4.69 16.94 13.40
N LYS A 571 -3.68 17.46 14.11
CA LYS A 571 -2.27 17.51 13.65
C LYS A 571 -2.01 18.25 12.33
N ALA A 572 -2.97 18.99 11.78
CA ALA A 572 -2.77 19.73 10.54
C ALA A 572 -1.47 20.56 10.55
N PHE A 573 -1.13 21.19 11.69
CA PHE A 573 0.07 22.01 11.87
C PHE A 573 1.20 21.35 12.67
N ALA A 574 1.19 20.03 12.81
CA ALA A 574 2.09 19.28 13.70
C ALA A 574 3.60 19.55 13.46
N GLY A 575 4.02 19.73 12.21
CA GLY A 575 5.41 20.03 11.85
C GLY A 575 5.72 21.53 11.72
N ILE A 576 4.78 22.42 12.02
CA ILE A 576 5.00 23.88 11.96
C ILE A 576 5.50 24.39 13.31
N ASN A 577 6.81 24.60 13.41
CA ASN A 577 7.47 25.16 14.58
C ASN A 577 7.30 26.69 14.64
N THR A 578 6.20 27.13 15.23
CA THR A 578 5.91 28.54 15.54
C THR A 578 5.61 28.73 17.02
N GLU A 579 5.85 29.93 17.55
CA GLU A 579 5.55 30.29 18.95
C GLU A 579 4.11 30.80 19.13
N SER A 580 3.41 31.16 18.04
CA SER A 580 2.05 31.70 18.11
C SER A 580 1.27 31.49 16.81
N ILE A 581 -0.02 31.22 16.94
CA ILE A 581 -0.99 31.24 15.84
C ILE A 581 -1.83 32.52 15.98
N ILE A 582 -2.01 33.25 14.88
CA ILE A 582 -2.87 34.43 14.78
C ILE A 582 -4.06 34.05 13.91
N VAL A 583 -5.26 34.47 14.31
CA VAL A 583 -6.48 34.22 13.55
C VAL A 583 -7.08 35.56 13.13
N ASP A 584 -7.48 35.69 11.87
CA ASP A 584 -8.20 36.86 11.37
C ASP A 584 -9.48 37.10 12.20
N ASP A 585 -9.72 38.33 12.65
CA ASP A 585 -10.88 38.69 13.48
C ASP A 585 -12.23 38.31 12.83
N ALA A 586 -12.28 38.32 11.49
CA ALA A 586 -13.43 37.95 10.68
C ALA A 586 -13.58 36.44 10.44
N ASN A 587 -12.69 35.60 10.98
CA ASN A 587 -12.89 34.15 10.97
C ASN A 587 -14.05 33.79 11.92
N ASP A 588 -15.07 33.10 11.40
CA ASP A 588 -16.27 32.74 12.15
C ASP A 588 -16.17 31.41 12.93
N HIS A 589 -15.06 30.67 12.78
CA HIS A 589 -14.87 29.31 13.32
C HIS A 589 -13.79 29.22 14.40
N TYR A 590 -12.76 30.06 14.32
CA TYR A 590 -11.60 30.02 15.21
C TYR A 590 -11.26 31.41 15.77
N CYS A 591 -10.49 31.44 16.85
CA CYS A 591 -9.85 32.64 17.37
C CYS A 591 -8.47 32.29 17.96
N SER A 592 -7.63 33.31 18.12
CA SER A 592 -6.35 33.18 18.83
C SER A 592 -6.45 33.79 20.22
N LYS A 593 -5.91 33.09 21.23
CA LYS A 593 -5.77 33.58 22.59
C LYS A 593 -4.44 33.13 23.15
N ASP A 594 -3.64 34.08 23.64
CA ASP A 594 -2.28 33.84 24.15
C ASP A 594 -1.39 33.05 23.16
N GLY A 595 -1.63 33.24 21.85
CA GLY A 595 -0.92 32.54 20.77
C GLY A 595 -1.42 31.12 20.47
N MET A 596 -2.40 30.59 21.23
CA MET A 596 -3.04 29.30 20.96
C MET A 596 -4.22 29.44 20.02
N LEU A 597 -4.54 28.37 19.29
CA LEU A 597 -5.71 28.26 18.44
C LEU A 597 -6.89 27.64 19.22
N LEU A 598 -8.01 28.35 19.27
CA LEU A 598 -9.24 27.91 19.91
C LEU A 598 -10.42 27.96 18.93
N SER A 599 -11.50 27.25 19.25
CA SER A 599 -12.80 27.48 18.64
C SER A 599 -13.27 28.92 18.87
N LYS A 600 -14.08 29.48 17.96
CA LYS A 600 -14.53 30.89 18.01
C LYS A 600 -15.22 31.28 19.32
N ASP A 601 -15.88 30.34 19.98
CA ASP A 601 -16.55 30.51 21.27
C ASP A 601 -15.60 30.37 22.49
N GLU A 602 -14.31 30.17 22.24
CA GLU A 602 -13.25 29.92 23.21
C GLU A 602 -13.48 28.68 24.10
N LYS A 603 -14.34 27.75 23.67
CA LYS A 603 -14.70 26.55 24.47
C LYS A 603 -13.77 25.35 24.26
N THR A 604 -13.09 25.30 23.12
CA THR A 604 -12.24 24.16 22.74
C THR A 604 -10.85 24.64 22.40
N LEU A 605 -9.84 24.07 23.07
CA LEU A 605 -8.44 24.22 22.66
C LEU A 605 -8.18 23.28 21.48
N VAL A 606 -7.91 23.88 20.32
CA VAL A 606 -7.75 23.16 19.05
C VAL A 606 -6.28 22.82 18.82
N GLN A 607 -5.38 23.80 18.99
CA GLN A 607 -3.95 23.55 18.84
C GLN A 607 -3.08 24.54 19.63
N VAL A 608 -2.07 23.98 20.29
CA VAL A 608 -0.93 24.68 20.87
C VAL A 608 0.22 24.66 19.86
N PRO A 609 0.82 25.81 19.54
CA PRO A 609 2.01 25.86 18.70
C PRO A 609 3.19 25.11 19.33
N CYS A 610 3.78 24.17 18.59
CA CYS A 610 4.85 23.32 19.12
C CYS A 610 6.15 24.07 19.45
N GLY A 611 6.32 25.29 18.91
CA GLY A 611 7.43 26.17 19.22
C GLY A 611 7.30 26.95 20.54
N MET A 612 6.13 26.92 21.20
CA MET A 612 5.95 27.54 22.52
C MET A 612 6.95 26.99 23.54
N LYS A 613 7.38 27.84 24.47
CA LYS A 613 8.45 27.54 25.44
C LYS A 613 8.02 27.84 26.87
N GLY A 614 8.48 27.02 27.81
CA GLY A 614 8.30 27.23 29.24
C GLY A 614 6.95 26.73 29.73
N GLU A 615 6.23 27.57 30.45
CA GLU A 615 4.95 27.21 31.07
C GLU A 615 3.78 27.46 30.10
N LEU A 616 2.95 26.45 29.89
CA LEU A 616 1.72 26.53 29.12
C LEU A 616 0.53 26.75 30.06
N HIS A 617 -0.18 27.85 29.88
CA HIS A 617 -1.37 28.19 30.66
C HIS A 617 -2.62 28.08 29.79
N ILE A 618 -3.43 27.05 29.99
CA ILE A 618 -4.70 26.90 29.25
C ILE A 618 -5.69 27.98 29.74
N PRO A 619 -6.33 28.75 28.85
CA PRO A 619 -7.17 29.88 29.28
C PRO A 619 -8.41 29.44 30.06
N GLU A 620 -8.76 30.22 31.09
CA GLU A 620 -10.01 30.03 31.81
C GLU A 620 -11.24 30.14 30.90
N GLY A 621 -12.18 29.22 31.08
CA GLY A 621 -13.41 29.13 30.29
C GLY A 621 -13.35 28.15 29.13
N VAL A 622 -12.16 27.62 28.80
CA VAL A 622 -12.00 26.44 27.94
C VAL A 622 -12.62 25.25 28.64
N THR A 623 -13.44 24.49 27.92
CA THR A 623 -14.17 23.32 28.47
C THR A 623 -13.70 21.99 27.89
N ALA A 624 -13.04 22.02 26.73
CA ALA A 624 -12.54 20.83 26.06
C ALA A 624 -11.12 21.04 25.51
N ILE A 625 -10.29 19.99 25.58
CA ILE A 625 -9.00 19.91 24.90
C ILE A 625 -9.11 18.82 23.85
N ASP A 626 -8.94 19.20 22.58
CA ASP A 626 -9.16 18.31 21.43
C ASP A 626 -8.02 17.30 21.22
N ARG A 627 -8.28 16.28 20.40
CA ARG A 627 -7.32 15.24 20.02
C ARG A 627 -6.07 15.89 19.41
N PHE A 628 -4.90 15.58 19.97
CA PHE A 628 -3.59 16.11 19.55
C PHE A 628 -3.43 17.64 19.67
N ALA A 629 -4.21 18.31 20.52
CA ALA A 629 -4.09 19.76 20.70
C ALA A 629 -2.71 20.20 21.20
N ILE A 630 -2.00 19.36 21.98
CA ILE A 630 -0.65 19.59 22.50
C ILE A 630 0.25 18.50 21.93
N TYR A 631 0.53 18.61 20.62
CA TYR A 631 1.36 17.67 19.89
C TYR A 631 2.81 18.18 19.75
N ASN A 632 3.80 17.34 20.08
CA ASN A 632 5.23 17.63 19.94
C ASN A 632 5.69 18.99 20.50
N CYS A 633 5.04 19.48 21.55
CA CYS A 633 5.44 20.71 22.25
C CYS A 633 6.63 20.41 23.17
N THR A 634 7.82 20.24 22.60
CA THR A 634 9.01 19.71 23.29
C THR A 634 9.67 20.68 24.25
N ASN A 635 9.42 21.99 24.08
CA ASN A 635 10.00 23.05 24.91
C ASN A 635 9.09 23.51 26.06
N ILE A 636 7.94 22.85 26.24
CA ILE A 636 7.01 23.10 27.36
C ILE A 636 7.36 22.14 28.49
N THR A 637 7.50 22.66 29.71
CA THR A 637 7.84 21.85 30.90
C THR A 637 6.66 21.64 31.84
N ASP A 638 5.74 22.59 31.86
CA ASP A 638 4.62 22.65 32.80
C ASP A 638 3.35 23.05 32.03
N ILE A 639 2.26 22.34 32.27
CA ILE A 639 0.95 22.61 31.67
C ILE A 639 -0.06 22.88 32.78
N TYR A 640 -0.56 24.10 32.87
CA TYR A 640 -1.60 24.50 33.81
C TYR A 640 -2.97 24.35 33.15
N ILE A 641 -3.78 23.41 33.67
CA ILE A 641 -5.12 23.11 33.15
C ILE A 641 -6.18 23.55 34.16
N PRO A 642 -7.06 24.52 33.83
CA PRO A 642 -8.05 25.02 34.77
C PRO A 642 -9.23 24.05 34.98
N ASP A 643 -9.94 24.20 36.10
CA ASP A 643 -11.12 23.39 36.45
C ASP A 643 -12.29 23.56 35.47
N SER A 644 -12.27 24.60 34.64
CA SER A 644 -13.24 24.79 33.57
C SER A 644 -13.16 23.69 32.50
N VAL A 645 -12.02 23.01 32.35
CA VAL A 645 -11.84 21.88 31.44
C VAL A 645 -12.52 20.64 31.99
N ILE A 646 -13.51 20.14 31.24
CA ILE A 646 -14.33 18.97 31.62
C ILE A 646 -14.26 17.83 30.61
N SER A 647 -13.50 18.00 29.52
CA SER A 647 -13.29 16.98 28.50
C SER A 647 -11.88 17.08 27.96
N ILE A 648 -11.13 15.98 27.96
CA ILE A 648 -9.77 15.90 27.44
C ILE A 648 -9.68 14.62 26.62
N ASP A 649 -9.35 14.73 25.34
CA ASP A 649 -9.11 13.56 24.50
C ASP A 649 -7.92 12.74 25.02
N LYS A 650 -7.96 11.42 24.90
CA LYS A 650 -6.88 10.53 25.38
C LYS A 650 -5.52 10.85 24.75
N ASN A 651 -5.50 11.44 23.55
CA ASN A 651 -4.29 11.85 22.85
C ASN A 651 -4.09 13.38 22.84
N ALA A 652 -4.71 14.12 23.76
CA ALA A 652 -4.61 15.58 23.82
C ALA A 652 -3.15 16.05 23.97
N VAL A 653 -2.38 15.41 24.85
CA VAL A 653 -0.93 15.62 25.00
C VAL A 653 -0.22 14.40 24.40
N TYR A 654 0.50 14.60 23.30
CA TYR A 654 1.13 13.50 22.57
C TYR A 654 2.50 13.89 22.03
N TYR A 655 3.46 12.97 22.18
CA TYR A 655 4.81 13.06 21.64
C TYR A 655 5.06 11.90 20.69
N SER A 656 5.71 12.15 19.56
CA SER A 656 6.13 11.10 18.64
C SER A 656 7.03 10.07 19.34
N TYR A 657 7.06 8.84 18.82
CA TYR A 657 7.76 7.72 19.46
C TYR A 657 9.24 7.99 19.75
N SER A 658 9.92 8.78 18.91
CA SER A 658 11.32 9.16 19.10
C SER A 658 11.55 10.09 20.29
N LEU A 659 10.53 10.85 20.71
CA LEU A 659 10.60 11.86 21.75
C LEU A 659 9.96 11.41 23.08
N ARG A 660 9.19 10.32 23.06
CA ARG A 660 8.34 9.90 24.17
C ARG A 660 9.12 9.60 25.45
N ASP A 661 10.33 9.02 25.33
CA ASP A 661 11.14 8.61 26.49
C ASP A 661 12.09 9.73 26.98
N SER A 662 12.22 10.83 26.25
CA SER A 662 13.16 11.92 26.55
C SER A 662 12.49 13.17 27.15
N ILE A 663 11.16 13.24 27.11
CA ILE A 663 10.37 14.40 27.56
C ILE A 663 9.63 14.08 28.85
N SER A 664 9.76 14.97 29.84
CA SER A 664 8.98 14.96 31.08
C SER A 664 8.23 16.29 31.19
N VAL A 665 6.90 16.20 31.26
CA VAL A 665 6.01 17.35 31.45
C VAL A 665 5.19 17.14 32.72
N ARG A 666 5.03 18.22 33.49
CA ARG A 666 4.18 18.25 34.68
C ARG A 666 2.84 18.92 34.38
N ILE A 667 1.75 18.29 34.80
CA ILE A 667 0.40 18.85 34.71
C ILE A 667 0.04 19.50 36.05
N HIS A 668 -0.26 20.79 36.04
CA HIS A 668 -0.75 21.53 37.19
C HIS A 668 -2.27 21.62 37.14
N CYS A 669 -2.94 21.04 38.14
CA CYS A 669 -4.40 20.94 38.18
C CYS A 669 -4.93 20.62 39.60
N SER A 670 -6.16 21.03 39.89
CA SER A 670 -6.84 20.69 41.15
C SER A 670 -7.04 19.18 41.33
N GLU A 671 -6.93 18.67 42.57
CA GLU A 671 -6.91 17.22 42.89
C GLU A 671 -8.09 16.40 42.31
N ASP A 672 -9.29 16.99 42.23
CA ASP A 672 -10.53 16.33 41.79
C ASP A 672 -10.98 16.75 40.37
N SER A 673 -10.10 17.38 39.59
CA SER A 673 -10.41 17.88 38.24
C SER A 673 -10.41 16.78 37.17
N HIS A 674 -10.97 17.07 35.99
CA HIS A 674 -10.84 16.17 34.83
C HIS A 674 -9.39 16.06 34.36
N ALA A 675 -8.61 17.12 34.52
CA ALA A 675 -7.17 17.13 34.25
C ALA A 675 -6.40 16.17 35.17
N ALA A 676 -6.77 16.12 36.45
CA ALA A 676 -6.18 15.20 37.42
C ALA A 676 -6.44 13.73 37.02
N ALA A 677 -7.67 13.41 36.63
CA ALA A 677 -8.02 12.07 36.14
C ALA A 677 -7.30 11.71 34.82
N TYR A 678 -7.16 12.67 33.91
CA TYR A 678 -6.41 12.50 32.67
C TYR A 678 -4.92 12.24 32.92
N ALA A 679 -4.29 13.02 33.81
CA ALA A 679 -2.88 12.86 34.17
C ALA A 679 -2.61 11.47 34.74
N ASP A 680 -3.47 10.99 35.66
CA ASP A 680 -3.36 9.65 36.25
C ASP A 680 -3.51 8.54 35.20
N LEU A 681 -4.47 8.69 34.27
CA LEU A 681 -4.72 7.71 33.22
C LEU A 681 -3.55 7.61 32.23
N MET A 682 -2.96 8.75 31.87
CA MET A 682 -1.88 8.83 30.89
C MET A 682 -0.48 8.68 31.49
N GLY A 683 -0.38 8.69 32.82
CA GLY A 683 0.88 8.53 33.56
C GLY A 683 1.75 9.79 33.61
N PHE A 684 1.15 10.97 33.55
CA PHE A 684 1.86 12.25 33.72
C PHE A 684 2.07 12.57 35.21
N ASP A 685 3.21 13.19 35.53
CA ASP A 685 3.41 13.81 36.84
C ASP A 685 2.42 14.98 37.00
N ARG A 686 1.75 15.08 38.15
CA ARG A 686 0.84 16.19 38.45
C ARG A 686 1.14 16.89 39.78
N GLU A 687 0.89 18.20 39.82
CA GLU A 687 1.05 19.08 41.00
C GLU A 687 -0.20 19.98 41.13
N GLU A 688 -0.53 20.39 42.36
CA GLU A 688 -1.72 21.22 42.66
C GLU A 688 -1.42 22.72 42.50
#